data_AF-A0AAV6T1N7-F1
#
_entry.id   AF-A0AAV6T1N7-F1
#
_cell.length_a   1.000
_cell.length_b   1.000
_cell.length_c   1.000
_cell.angle_alpha   90.00
_cell.angle_beta   90.00
_cell.angle_gamma   90.00
#
_symmetry.space_group_name_H-M   'P 1'
#
loop_
_entity.id
_entity.type
_entity.pdbx_description
1 polymer ?
#
loop_
_entity_poly.entity_id
_entity_poly.type
_entity_poly.pdbx_seq_one_letter_code
_entity_poly.pdbx_strand_id
1 'polypeptide(L)'
;MTQCRVRLSVQPSRGLVDEKFSVLVQNAPPSFKLTVHALYKCRDGHSWEAFGLYTADASGNVNVSEDLSLGGTYSGVEPMGLLWSLRPVSGSKPGLRLRNINTQTPMEVTISVYPGHQTVGFTDQVPLSSVLVERWFTAPGVSRVPITEGGLTATLFLPPGPGPFPGVFDLWGGGGGLVEYRSALLASHGFAALTLDYIAPKITMETRKLVDNEYFERAYTVLLQHPQVIGSRIAMLGLSLGSTVTLKMAIYSEVIKPRCVVCISGSHVQPVDGSLKEILAFFAQNSEKKRLNEENQSILRDLLLPIPTDPSFKADVGRLQCPLLLVVGEDDHNWPAYESAMDMKEMMEQAGNSHQLTVLSYPSTGHLIDAPYMPHVRFSNFVSPGTREKSVVLWGGETGAHSHAQEDAWKKMLLFLRENLFADQNPDDKKSVKQVWREEATFTPGSRFKQTLSSKTPVMLKRLDRIRFRGQRRDELAESPNTSDTEETEDTGDTEELSPAVSQDEPRTDLNEVQELLEIALLEKHFLHEELRKLKQESNVDLLEQELEKERSMRLQLEQKINDILKSSHDDSACQTPKAPPPDTPAGSSADKQQDTLYSRVLTFLYKHVGVYIEDFRFQPEETPVETEEPLSARRLTENMRRLKRGYRPVRHFLQNLSALSSWYSAYTSAVVFIVYMYAAWHGWAIPMFLFLAILRLSLNYLIARGWRIQWSIVPELVESVEPPKEDRTMSEKFQLVLVVAQKAQNIFGRMADVLEKIKNLLMWVQPELTQKLYAGLWVAFIASCLLPYDLLGFIIAVFAGIKFFIITFIFKSCPKLRQRFDTPYIIWTNLPTDLQVKERDSITLNRRVPVGVSRDEDGGRYYSTKRGAFHEVFNLPESERPLTTCENGWRCCLINRDRKTLAEYIRNGVLYITENYLCFESSSSRSGSSKRNRVFKLLDIKEIQKHKVLSVLPGSGMGISIAISSTLKPLVFGAMIHRDEAFEAISNQHNKILAVATDTNPETE
;
A
#
# COMPACT_ATOMS: atom_id res chain seq x y z
N MET A 1 38.66 -35.00 -16.25
CA MET A 1 37.37 -35.52 -15.78
C MET A 1 36.31 -35.13 -16.78
N THR A 2 35.43 -36.03 -17.20
CA THR A 2 34.30 -35.71 -18.07
C THR A 2 33.31 -34.84 -17.30
N GLN A 3 32.97 -33.67 -17.83
CA GLN A 3 32.07 -32.74 -17.16
C GLN A 3 30.63 -33.27 -17.24
N CYS A 4 30.12 -33.83 -16.13
CA CYS A 4 28.82 -34.48 -16.11
C CYS A 4 27.72 -33.43 -16.33
N ARG A 5 27.15 -33.42 -17.54
CA ARG A 5 26.15 -32.42 -17.94
C ARG A 5 24.77 -32.88 -17.50
N VAL A 6 24.26 -32.23 -16.45
CA VAL A 6 22.89 -32.40 -15.96
C VAL A 6 21.92 -32.22 -17.12
N ARG A 7 20.99 -33.17 -17.26
CA ARG A 7 19.98 -33.18 -18.32
C ARG A 7 18.61 -32.94 -17.70
N LEU A 8 18.01 -31.80 -17.99
CA LEU A 8 16.59 -31.56 -17.74
C LEU A 8 15.76 -32.10 -18.92
N SER A 9 14.62 -32.71 -18.62
CA SER A 9 13.62 -33.11 -19.61
C SER A 9 12.21 -32.92 -19.05
N VAL A 10 11.27 -32.54 -19.92
CA VAL A 10 9.86 -32.30 -19.56
C VAL A 10 8.98 -32.95 -20.62
N GLN A 11 7.98 -33.74 -20.21
CA GLN A 11 7.07 -34.42 -21.14
C GLN A 11 5.60 -34.38 -20.65
N PRO A 12 4.64 -33.99 -21.50
CA PRO A 12 4.82 -33.34 -22.80
C PRO A 12 5.31 -31.90 -22.62
N SER A 13 6.30 -31.46 -23.40
CA SER A 13 6.82 -30.07 -23.34
C SER A 13 5.80 -29.04 -23.86
N ARG A 14 4.93 -29.45 -24.79
CA ARG A 14 3.77 -28.68 -25.26
C ARG A 14 2.49 -29.48 -25.00
N GLY A 15 1.52 -28.85 -24.35
CA GLY A 15 0.22 -29.42 -24.02
C GLY A 15 -0.76 -28.33 -23.59
N LEU A 16 -1.98 -28.71 -23.22
CA LEU A 16 -2.95 -27.81 -22.60
C LEU A 16 -2.51 -27.41 -21.18
N VAL A 17 -3.11 -26.35 -20.64
CA VAL A 17 -2.82 -25.86 -19.28
C VAL A 17 -3.32 -26.81 -18.19
N ASP A 18 -4.39 -27.54 -18.45
CA ASP A 18 -4.98 -28.55 -17.56
C ASP A 18 -4.40 -29.96 -17.76
N GLU A 19 -3.45 -30.13 -18.69
CA GLU A 19 -2.67 -31.35 -18.88
C GLU A 19 -1.41 -31.36 -18.00
N LYS A 20 -1.23 -32.45 -17.23
CA LYS A 20 -0.03 -32.69 -16.44
C LYS A 20 1.21 -32.91 -17.32
N PHE A 21 2.38 -32.56 -16.79
CA PHE A 21 3.67 -32.96 -17.35
C PHE A 21 4.58 -33.55 -16.27
N SER A 22 5.45 -34.48 -16.66
CA SER A 22 6.54 -34.96 -15.82
C SER A 22 7.79 -34.11 -16.05
N VAL A 23 8.54 -33.83 -14.97
CA VAL A 23 9.86 -33.19 -15.04
C VAL A 23 10.90 -34.14 -14.48
N LEU A 24 11.84 -34.56 -15.32
CA LEU A 24 12.90 -35.48 -14.98
C LEU A 24 14.27 -34.80 -15.16
N VAL A 25 15.02 -34.73 -14.07
CA VAL A 25 16.43 -34.34 -14.04
C VAL A 25 17.27 -35.62 -14.02
N GLN A 26 18.32 -35.68 -14.85
CA GLN A 26 19.24 -36.82 -14.94
C GLN A 26 20.70 -36.33 -14.95
N ASN A 27 21.64 -37.25 -14.72
CA ASN A 27 23.09 -37.01 -14.75
C ASN A 27 23.61 -35.97 -13.73
N ALA A 28 22.86 -35.71 -12.65
CA ALA A 28 23.40 -35.03 -11.49
C ALA A 28 24.41 -35.96 -10.76
N PRO A 29 25.33 -35.42 -9.92
CA PRO A 29 26.06 -36.28 -9.00
C PRO A 29 25.10 -37.02 -8.03
N PRO A 30 25.42 -38.23 -7.57
CA PRO A 30 24.62 -38.92 -6.56
C PRO A 30 24.47 -38.08 -5.29
N SER A 31 23.28 -38.07 -4.67
CA SER A 31 22.94 -37.26 -3.50
C SER A 31 23.12 -35.73 -3.70
N PHE A 32 23.19 -35.24 -4.93
CA PHE A 32 23.36 -33.81 -5.21
C PHE A 32 22.08 -33.02 -4.91
N LYS A 33 22.21 -31.99 -4.07
CA LYS A 33 21.14 -31.02 -3.80
C LYS A 33 20.95 -30.11 -5.00
N LEU A 34 19.70 -29.93 -5.43
CA LEU A 34 19.33 -29.06 -6.54
C LEU A 34 17.98 -28.38 -6.30
N THR A 35 17.79 -27.20 -6.89
CA THR A 35 16.49 -26.54 -6.99
C THR A 35 15.96 -26.68 -8.41
N VAL A 36 14.73 -27.16 -8.57
CA VAL A 36 13.99 -27.03 -9.84
C VAL A 36 13.11 -25.79 -9.74
N HIS A 37 13.36 -24.82 -10.61
CA HIS A 37 12.69 -23.52 -10.66
C HIS A 37 11.89 -23.41 -11.97
N ALA A 38 10.69 -22.82 -11.89
CA ALA A 38 9.84 -22.52 -13.03
C ALA A 38 9.58 -21.01 -13.06
N LEU A 39 9.84 -20.39 -14.21
CA LEU A 39 9.69 -18.95 -14.43
C LEU A 39 8.74 -18.70 -15.61
N TYR A 40 7.62 -18.03 -15.35
CA TYR A 40 6.72 -17.51 -16.37
C TYR A 40 6.86 -15.98 -16.48
N LYS A 41 7.19 -15.48 -17.68
CA LYS A 41 7.26 -14.05 -17.97
C LYS A 41 5.97 -13.63 -18.70
N CYS A 42 5.08 -12.93 -17.99
CA CYS A 42 3.82 -12.48 -18.55
C CYS A 42 4.02 -11.27 -19.48
N ARG A 43 3.20 -11.20 -20.54
CA ARG A 43 3.27 -10.15 -21.57
C ARG A 43 2.83 -8.76 -21.06
N ASP A 44 2.27 -8.67 -19.86
CA ASP A 44 1.94 -7.43 -19.15
C ASP A 44 3.15 -6.79 -18.42
N GLY A 45 4.32 -7.46 -18.43
CA GLY A 45 5.54 -7.03 -17.75
C GLY A 45 5.70 -7.56 -16.33
N HIS A 46 4.78 -8.41 -15.84
CA HIS A 46 4.90 -9.10 -14.57
C HIS A 46 5.50 -10.51 -14.75
N SER A 47 6.32 -10.96 -13.80
CA SER A 47 6.92 -12.30 -13.81
C SER A 47 6.45 -13.11 -12.61
N TRP A 48 6.26 -14.41 -12.81
CA TRP A 48 5.77 -15.37 -11.83
C TRP A 48 6.77 -16.51 -11.70
N GLU A 49 7.03 -16.97 -10.47
CA GLU A 49 7.97 -18.04 -10.19
C GLU A 49 7.43 -19.09 -9.22
N ALA A 50 7.92 -20.32 -9.36
CA ALA A 50 7.73 -21.44 -8.45
C ALA A 50 9.03 -22.23 -8.36
N PHE A 51 9.30 -22.90 -7.24
CA PHE A 51 10.42 -23.83 -7.13
C PHE A 51 10.22 -24.90 -6.05
N GLY A 52 10.80 -26.06 -6.30
CA GLY A 52 10.92 -27.16 -5.33
C GLY A 52 12.38 -27.52 -5.07
N LEU A 53 12.68 -27.92 -3.84
CA LEU A 53 14.01 -28.31 -3.37
C LEU A 53 14.15 -29.83 -3.37
N TYR A 54 15.09 -30.36 -4.15
CA TYR A 54 15.23 -31.82 -4.37
C TYR A 54 16.66 -32.30 -4.08
N THR A 55 16.83 -33.59 -3.86
CA THR A 55 18.14 -34.24 -3.72
C THR A 55 18.17 -35.44 -4.64
N ALA A 56 19.16 -35.52 -5.52
CA ALA A 56 19.27 -36.60 -6.50
C ALA A 56 19.46 -37.96 -5.84
N ASP A 57 18.92 -39.01 -6.46
CA ASP A 57 19.07 -40.39 -6.00
C ASP A 57 20.51 -40.90 -6.10
N ALA A 58 20.73 -42.18 -5.75
CA ALA A 58 22.04 -42.83 -5.90
C ALA A 58 22.53 -42.92 -7.36
N SER A 59 21.63 -42.76 -8.33
CA SER A 59 21.88 -42.81 -9.76
C SER A 59 22.09 -41.42 -10.41
N GLY A 60 21.86 -40.33 -9.67
CA GLY A 60 21.96 -38.96 -10.19
C GLY A 60 20.69 -38.41 -10.84
N ASN A 61 19.52 -38.94 -10.52
CA ASN A 61 18.21 -38.55 -11.06
C ASN A 61 17.32 -37.84 -10.01
N VAL A 62 16.36 -37.04 -10.48
CA VAL A 62 15.19 -36.56 -9.73
C VAL A 62 13.97 -36.60 -10.65
N ASN A 63 12.89 -37.28 -10.23
CA ASN A 63 11.58 -37.22 -10.87
C ASN A 63 10.63 -36.35 -10.03
N VAL A 64 10.38 -35.11 -10.46
CA VAL A 64 9.52 -34.13 -9.76
C VAL A 64 8.10 -34.64 -9.50
N SER A 65 7.63 -35.62 -10.28
CA SER A 65 6.30 -36.22 -10.14
C SER A 65 6.21 -37.36 -9.10
N GLU A 66 7.34 -37.82 -8.56
CA GLU A 66 7.42 -38.96 -7.63
C GLU A 66 8.28 -38.66 -6.38
N ASP A 67 9.30 -37.81 -6.53
CA ASP A 67 10.20 -37.40 -5.44
C ASP A 67 9.60 -36.28 -4.57
N LEU A 68 10.01 -36.29 -3.31
CA LEU A 68 9.61 -35.32 -2.30
C LEU A 68 10.29 -33.95 -2.54
N SER A 69 9.52 -32.90 -2.81
CA SER A 69 10.00 -31.53 -2.61
C SER A 69 10.18 -31.29 -1.11
N LEU A 70 11.42 -31.00 -0.72
CA LEU A 70 11.84 -30.72 0.66
C LEU A 70 11.44 -29.30 1.13
N GLY A 71 10.89 -28.48 0.24
CA GLY A 71 10.52 -27.09 0.49
C GLY A 71 10.59 -26.23 -0.77
N GLY A 72 10.30 -24.95 -0.63
CA GLY A 72 10.28 -23.98 -1.72
C GLY A 72 8.97 -23.21 -1.74
N THR A 73 8.35 -23.07 -2.91
CA THR A 73 6.96 -22.57 -3.02
C THR A 73 5.92 -23.67 -2.78
N TYR A 74 6.34 -24.94 -2.75
CA TYR A 74 5.57 -26.10 -2.33
C TYR A 74 6.50 -27.17 -1.70
N SER A 75 5.94 -28.06 -0.91
CA SER A 75 6.58 -29.26 -0.37
C SER A 75 5.66 -30.47 -0.56
N GLY A 76 6.18 -31.69 -0.40
CA GLY A 76 5.43 -32.91 -0.72
C GLY A 76 5.75 -33.48 -2.11
N VAL A 77 5.06 -34.54 -2.49
CA VAL A 77 5.13 -35.12 -3.84
C VAL A 77 4.01 -34.49 -4.66
N GLU A 78 4.34 -33.39 -5.34
CA GLU A 78 3.38 -32.48 -5.97
C GLU A 78 3.74 -32.29 -7.46
N PRO A 79 3.28 -33.18 -8.37
CA PRO A 79 3.73 -33.22 -9.76
C PRO A 79 3.58 -31.90 -10.53
N MET A 80 2.57 -31.10 -10.19
CA MET A 80 2.25 -29.82 -10.83
C MET A 80 2.56 -28.61 -9.94
N GLY A 81 3.31 -28.77 -8.85
CA GLY A 81 3.67 -27.68 -7.93
C GLY A 81 4.38 -26.52 -8.63
N LEU A 82 5.21 -26.82 -9.63
CA LEU A 82 5.88 -25.83 -10.50
C LEU A 82 4.94 -24.96 -11.34
N LEU A 83 3.64 -25.29 -11.44
CA LEU A 83 2.60 -24.43 -12.00
C LEU A 83 1.68 -23.86 -10.91
N TRP A 84 1.06 -24.72 -10.09
CA TRP A 84 -0.01 -24.28 -9.20
C TRP A 84 0.49 -23.37 -8.06
N SER A 85 1.78 -23.46 -7.70
CA SER A 85 2.40 -22.60 -6.70
C SER A 85 3.10 -21.35 -7.31
N LEU A 86 2.84 -21.00 -8.58
CA LEU A 86 3.42 -19.80 -9.21
C LEU A 86 3.00 -18.54 -8.45
N ARG A 87 3.94 -17.81 -7.86
CA ARG A 87 3.72 -16.53 -7.16
C ARG A 87 4.39 -15.38 -7.92
N PRO A 88 3.95 -14.12 -7.78
CA PRO A 88 4.68 -12.99 -8.35
C PRO A 88 6.13 -12.93 -7.83
N VAL A 89 7.09 -12.72 -8.72
CA VAL A 89 8.53 -12.59 -8.37
C VAL A 89 8.73 -11.44 -7.37
N SER A 90 9.64 -11.63 -6.41
CA SER A 90 10.01 -10.64 -5.39
C SER A 90 10.17 -9.21 -5.95
N GLY A 91 9.53 -8.24 -5.29
CA GLY A 91 9.48 -6.84 -5.76
C GLY A 91 8.32 -6.51 -6.72
N SER A 92 7.53 -7.50 -7.13
CA SER A 92 6.27 -7.28 -7.87
C SER A 92 5.24 -6.46 -7.07
N LYS A 93 4.27 -5.89 -7.79
CA LYS A 93 3.13 -5.16 -7.18
C LYS A 93 2.28 -6.13 -6.33
N PRO A 94 1.74 -5.71 -5.18
CA PRO A 94 0.84 -6.54 -4.38
C PRO A 94 -0.52 -6.72 -5.07
N GLY A 95 -1.18 -7.85 -4.80
CA GLY A 95 -2.54 -8.14 -5.27
C GLY A 95 -2.66 -8.35 -6.79
N LEU A 96 -1.61 -8.83 -7.45
CA LEU A 96 -1.70 -9.31 -8.84
C LEU A 96 -2.47 -10.63 -8.89
N ARG A 97 -3.29 -10.82 -9.94
CA ARG A 97 -3.90 -12.12 -10.29
C ARG A 97 -3.45 -12.48 -11.71
N LEU A 98 -2.99 -13.72 -11.90
CA LEU A 98 -2.76 -14.23 -13.24
C LEU A 98 -4.11 -14.45 -13.94
N ARG A 99 -4.20 -13.99 -15.19
CA ARG A 99 -5.30 -14.30 -16.13
C ARG A 99 -4.69 -14.46 -17.52
N ASN A 100 -5.14 -15.43 -18.30
CA ASN A 100 -4.83 -15.43 -19.72
C ASN A 100 -5.66 -14.32 -20.42
N ILE A 101 -4.97 -13.43 -21.14
CA ILE A 101 -5.59 -12.32 -21.89
C ILE A 101 -5.70 -12.65 -23.39
N ASN A 102 -4.95 -13.64 -23.87
CA ASN A 102 -5.00 -14.11 -25.26
C ASN A 102 -4.88 -15.64 -25.32
N THR A 103 -6.01 -16.27 -25.59
CA THR A 103 -6.21 -17.74 -25.68
C THR A 103 -5.44 -18.36 -26.84
N GLN A 104 -5.14 -17.58 -27.88
CA GLN A 104 -4.38 -17.99 -29.07
C GLN A 104 -2.87 -18.12 -28.81
N THR A 105 -2.39 -17.84 -27.60
CA THR A 105 -0.97 -17.86 -27.24
C THR A 105 -0.72 -18.62 -25.93
N PRO A 106 0.33 -19.44 -25.84
CA PRO A 106 0.60 -20.24 -24.66
C PRO A 106 1.15 -19.42 -23.49
N MET A 107 1.03 -19.99 -22.29
CA MET A 107 1.85 -19.64 -21.14
C MET A 107 3.23 -20.31 -21.31
N GLU A 108 4.25 -19.49 -21.57
CA GLU A 108 5.63 -19.91 -21.84
C GLU A 108 6.43 -20.02 -20.53
N VAL A 109 6.48 -21.22 -19.95
CA VAL A 109 7.14 -21.49 -18.66
C VAL A 109 8.54 -22.03 -18.89
N THR A 110 9.56 -21.31 -18.42
CA THR A 110 10.96 -21.79 -18.45
C THR A 110 11.24 -22.58 -17.19
N ILE A 111 11.40 -23.90 -17.30
CA ILE A 111 11.84 -24.77 -16.19
C ILE A 111 13.37 -24.85 -16.23
N SER A 112 14.02 -24.69 -15.08
CA SER A 112 15.47 -24.60 -14.92
C SER A 112 15.96 -25.35 -13.68
N VAL A 113 17.18 -25.90 -13.74
CA VAL A 113 17.83 -26.56 -12.61
C VAL A 113 19.01 -25.73 -12.10
N TYR A 114 19.02 -25.42 -10.80
CA TYR A 114 20.10 -24.69 -10.14
C TYR A 114 20.85 -25.57 -9.12
N PRO A 115 22.16 -25.34 -8.88
CA PRO A 115 22.96 -26.14 -7.96
C PRO A 115 22.69 -25.78 -6.49
N GLY A 116 22.58 -26.80 -5.62
CA GLY A 116 22.28 -26.61 -4.21
C GLY A 116 20.79 -26.36 -3.92
N HIS A 117 20.46 -26.13 -2.65
CA HIS A 117 19.10 -25.74 -2.24
C HIS A 117 19.01 -24.22 -2.15
N GLN A 118 18.59 -23.61 -3.26
CA GLN A 118 18.45 -22.16 -3.41
C GLN A 118 17.00 -21.71 -3.27
N THR A 119 16.80 -20.52 -2.70
CA THR A 119 15.47 -19.92 -2.43
C THR A 119 15.27 -18.52 -3.02
N VAL A 120 16.34 -17.88 -3.50
CA VAL A 120 16.40 -16.50 -4.04
C VAL A 120 17.53 -16.39 -5.08
N GLY A 121 17.55 -15.31 -5.88
CA GLY A 121 18.68 -14.99 -6.77
C GLY A 121 18.79 -15.86 -8.03
N PHE A 122 17.70 -16.50 -8.46
CA PHE A 122 17.66 -17.34 -9.66
C PHE A 122 17.95 -16.55 -10.96
N THR A 123 17.54 -15.28 -11.02
CA THR A 123 17.71 -14.40 -12.19
C THR A 123 19.15 -14.04 -12.50
N ASP A 124 20.02 -14.10 -11.50
CA ASP A 124 21.39 -13.58 -11.52
C ASP A 124 22.42 -14.72 -11.66
N GLN A 125 21.95 -15.95 -11.81
CA GLN A 125 22.74 -17.17 -11.91
C GLN A 125 22.52 -17.90 -13.23
N VAL A 126 23.53 -18.65 -13.67
CA VAL A 126 23.43 -19.52 -14.85
C VAL A 126 22.89 -20.89 -14.40
N PRO A 127 21.73 -21.35 -14.89
CA PRO A 127 21.21 -22.68 -14.57
C PRO A 127 22.06 -23.80 -15.21
N LEU A 128 22.07 -24.97 -14.57
CA LEU A 128 22.77 -26.17 -15.06
C LEU A 128 22.15 -26.71 -16.36
N SER A 129 20.82 -26.58 -16.48
CA SER A 129 20.03 -26.91 -17.67
C SER A 129 18.68 -26.21 -17.56
N SER A 130 18.12 -25.80 -18.71
CA SER A 130 16.77 -25.22 -18.82
C SER A 130 16.02 -25.78 -20.02
N VAL A 131 14.68 -25.82 -19.92
CA VAL A 131 13.74 -26.27 -20.95
C VAL A 131 12.54 -25.32 -20.96
N LEU A 132 12.12 -24.89 -22.15
CA LEU A 132 10.88 -24.14 -22.32
C LEU A 132 9.69 -25.09 -22.43
N VAL A 133 8.60 -24.77 -21.73
CA VAL A 133 7.36 -25.55 -21.65
C VAL A 133 6.21 -24.65 -22.05
N GLU A 134 5.45 -25.05 -23.06
CA GLU A 134 4.25 -24.33 -23.51
C GLU A 134 3.01 -24.96 -22.86
N ARG A 135 2.20 -24.15 -22.17
CA ARG A 135 0.85 -24.52 -21.71
C ARG A 135 -0.21 -23.72 -22.48
N TRP A 136 -1.03 -24.39 -23.28
CA TRP A 136 -2.03 -23.79 -24.15
C TRP A 136 -3.42 -23.75 -23.50
N PHE A 137 -4.19 -22.70 -23.76
CA PHE A 137 -5.60 -22.60 -23.35
C PHE A 137 -6.57 -23.00 -24.46
N THR A 138 -6.06 -23.47 -25.60
CA THR A 138 -6.82 -23.76 -26.82
C THR A 138 -6.13 -24.90 -27.56
N ALA A 139 -6.83 -26.01 -27.76
CA ALA A 139 -6.33 -27.16 -28.50
C ALA A 139 -6.18 -26.86 -30.01
N PRO A 140 -5.29 -27.57 -30.72
CA PRO A 140 -5.16 -27.44 -32.16
C PRO A 140 -6.49 -27.65 -32.89
N GLY A 141 -6.86 -26.71 -33.77
CA GLY A 141 -8.07 -26.80 -34.58
C GLY A 141 -9.37 -26.29 -33.91
N VAL A 142 -9.33 -25.90 -32.62
CA VAL A 142 -10.44 -25.14 -32.01
C VAL A 142 -10.57 -23.78 -32.71
N SER A 143 -11.75 -23.48 -33.23
CA SER A 143 -12.05 -22.18 -33.87
C SER A 143 -12.54 -21.17 -32.83
N ARG A 144 -12.10 -19.92 -32.97
CA ARG A 144 -12.49 -18.79 -32.10
C ARG A 144 -13.23 -17.74 -32.93
N VAL A 145 -14.53 -17.61 -32.71
CA VAL A 145 -15.45 -16.75 -33.45
C VAL A 145 -15.93 -15.61 -32.54
N PRO A 146 -15.42 -14.38 -32.71
CA PRO A 146 -15.94 -13.20 -32.00
C PRO A 146 -17.36 -12.89 -32.47
N ILE A 147 -18.24 -12.53 -31.54
CA ILE A 147 -19.64 -12.18 -31.82
C ILE A 147 -19.90 -10.75 -31.31
N THR A 148 -20.15 -9.85 -32.25
CA THR A 148 -20.49 -8.43 -32.00
C THR A 148 -21.83 -8.01 -32.59
N GLU A 149 -22.57 -8.95 -33.18
CA GLU A 149 -23.91 -8.73 -33.71
C GLU A 149 -24.92 -8.53 -32.57
N GLY A 150 -26.05 -7.86 -32.84
CA GLY A 150 -27.07 -7.56 -31.81
C GLY A 150 -26.59 -6.70 -30.63
N GLY A 151 -25.43 -6.04 -30.76
CA GLY A 151 -24.80 -5.28 -29.67
C GLY A 151 -24.07 -6.12 -28.63
N LEU A 152 -23.94 -7.44 -28.86
CA LEU A 152 -23.25 -8.37 -27.96
C LEU A 152 -21.74 -8.04 -27.88
N THR A 153 -21.12 -8.44 -26.78
CA THR A 153 -19.65 -8.52 -26.65
C THR A 153 -19.31 -9.93 -26.16
N ALA A 154 -19.17 -10.86 -27.10
CA ALA A 154 -19.04 -12.29 -26.84
C ALA A 154 -17.99 -12.95 -27.75
N THR A 155 -17.54 -14.16 -27.37
CA THR A 155 -16.72 -15.03 -28.23
C THR A 155 -17.20 -16.47 -28.09
N LEU A 156 -17.50 -17.10 -29.22
CA LEU A 156 -17.82 -18.52 -29.34
C LEU A 156 -16.54 -19.31 -29.68
N PHE A 157 -16.27 -20.37 -28.93
CA PHE A 157 -15.24 -21.35 -29.24
C PHE A 157 -15.89 -22.65 -29.73
N LEU A 158 -15.41 -23.17 -30.86
CA LEU A 158 -15.94 -24.36 -31.52
C LEU A 158 -14.86 -25.45 -31.57
N PRO A 159 -15.14 -26.68 -31.09
CA PRO A 159 -14.22 -27.80 -31.22
C PRO A 159 -13.85 -28.11 -32.69
N PRO A 160 -12.69 -28.73 -32.95
CA PRO A 160 -12.36 -29.23 -34.27
C PRO A 160 -13.30 -30.36 -34.71
N GLY A 161 -13.64 -30.40 -36.00
CA GLY A 161 -14.47 -31.45 -36.61
C GLY A 161 -15.74 -30.91 -37.26
N PRO A 162 -16.65 -31.79 -37.74
CA PRO A 162 -17.87 -31.38 -38.42
C PRO A 162 -18.91 -30.75 -37.48
N GLY A 163 -18.97 -31.21 -36.23
CA GLY A 163 -20.09 -30.94 -35.33
C GLY A 163 -21.38 -31.65 -35.79
N PRO A 164 -22.57 -31.21 -35.32
CA PRO A 164 -22.76 -30.19 -34.28
C PRO A 164 -22.31 -30.70 -32.90
N PHE A 165 -21.94 -29.77 -32.02
CA PHE A 165 -21.44 -30.04 -30.67
C PHE A 165 -22.46 -29.60 -29.61
N PRO A 166 -22.50 -30.23 -28.42
CA PRO A 166 -23.27 -29.69 -27.31
C PRO A 166 -22.72 -28.33 -26.86
N GLY A 167 -23.61 -27.42 -26.46
CA GLY A 167 -23.25 -26.05 -26.12
C GLY A 167 -23.00 -25.81 -24.63
N VAL A 168 -22.17 -24.82 -24.31
CA VAL A 168 -22.04 -24.26 -22.96
C VAL A 168 -22.07 -22.73 -23.04
N PHE A 169 -22.96 -22.10 -22.27
CA PHE A 169 -23.01 -20.64 -22.12
C PHE A 169 -22.26 -20.24 -20.83
N ASP A 170 -21.13 -19.55 -20.99
CA ASP A 170 -20.07 -19.38 -20.00
C ASP A 170 -20.02 -17.95 -19.42
N LEU A 171 -20.61 -17.79 -18.22
CA LEU A 171 -20.73 -16.51 -17.52
C LEU A 171 -19.69 -16.38 -16.39
N TRP A 172 -18.87 -15.33 -16.49
CA TRP A 172 -17.83 -15.00 -15.52
C TRP A 172 -18.33 -14.09 -14.40
N GLY A 173 -17.51 -13.92 -13.36
CA GLY A 173 -17.81 -13.06 -12.22
C GLY A 173 -17.75 -11.55 -12.51
N GLY A 174 -18.11 -10.76 -11.48
CA GLY A 174 -18.22 -9.29 -11.55
C GLY A 174 -16.91 -8.50 -11.76
N GLY A 175 -15.86 -9.11 -12.31
CA GLY A 175 -14.63 -8.40 -12.70
C GLY A 175 -14.77 -7.62 -14.02
N GLY A 176 -15.73 -8.01 -14.87
CA GLY A 176 -15.95 -7.43 -16.20
C GLY A 176 -14.83 -7.69 -17.21
N GLY A 177 -15.10 -7.32 -18.46
CA GLY A 177 -14.29 -7.68 -19.61
C GLY A 177 -14.62 -9.09 -20.11
N LEU A 178 -14.29 -9.37 -21.37
CA LEU A 178 -14.48 -10.68 -21.97
C LEU A 178 -13.35 -11.62 -21.51
N VAL A 179 -13.70 -12.72 -20.83
CA VAL A 179 -12.74 -13.66 -20.23
C VAL A 179 -12.88 -15.03 -20.91
N GLU A 180 -11.96 -15.33 -21.82
CA GLU A 180 -12.18 -16.39 -22.82
C GLU A 180 -11.65 -17.78 -22.46
N TYR A 181 -10.71 -17.87 -21.54
CA TYR A 181 -9.85 -19.04 -21.43
C TYR A 181 -10.56 -20.31 -20.89
N ARG A 182 -11.65 -20.17 -20.13
CA ARG A 182 -12.48 -21.31 -19.72
C ARG A 182 -13.29 -21.88 -20.88
N SER A 183 -13.94 -21.02 -21.67
CA SER A 183 -14.61 -21.43 -22.92
C SER A 183 -13.64 -22.05 -23.93
N ALA A 184 -12.43 -21.52 -24.06
CA ALA A 184 -11.42 -22.07 -24.94
C ALA A 184 -10.97 -23.50 -24.51
N LEU A 185 -10.87 -23.76 -23.21
CA LEU A 185 -10.63 -25.10 -22.67
C LEU A 185 -11.85 -26.02 -22.81
N LEU A 186 -13.08 -25.54 -22.60
CA LEU A 186 -14.30 -26.33 -22.84
C LEU A 186 -14.40 -26.78 -24.31
N ALA A 187 -14.06 -25.92 -25.27
CA ALA A 187 -13.98 -26.30 -26.67
C ALA A 187 -12.82 -27.25 -27.00
N SER A 188 -11.73 -27.17 -26.24
CA SER A 188 -10.64 -28.17 -26.28
C SER A 188 -11.10 -29.54 -25.77
N HIS A 189 -12.14 -29.60 -24.92
CA HIS A 189 -12.74 -30.83 -24.38
C HIS A 189 -14.02 -31.29 -25.10
N GLY A 190 -14.40 -30.64 -26.20
CA GLY A 190 -15.49 -31.08 -27.10
C GLY A 190 -16.82 -30.32 -27.01
N PHE A 191 -16.89 -29.18 -26.31
CA PHE A 191 -18.11 -28.37 -26.15
C PHE A 191 -18.06 -27.06 -26.96
N ALA A 192 -19.16 -26.68 -27.62
CA ALA A 192 -19.27 -25.35 -28.23
C ALA A 192 -19.53 -24.29 -27.15
N ALA A 193 -18.50 -23.53 -26.76
CA ALA A 193 -18.54 -22.67 -25.58
C ALA A 193 -18.62 -21.18 -25.94
N LEU A 194 -19.72 -20.51 -25.57
CA LEU A 194 -19.92 -19.07 -25.76
C LEU A 194 -19.68 -18.34 -24.43
N THR A 195 -18.66 -17.49 -24.37
CA THR A 195 -18.50 -16.54 -23.25
C THR A 195 -19.00 -15.14 -23.62
N LEU A 196 -19.47 -14.40 -22.61
CA LEU A 196 -20.15 -13.10 -22.74
C LEU A 196 -19.62 -12.11 -21.70
N ASP A 197 -19.25 -10.90 -22.13
CA ASP A 197 -19.14 -9.75 -21.23
C ASP A 197 -20.52 -9.10 -21.08
N TYR A 198 -20.94 -8.94 -19.83
CA TYR A 198 -22.22 -8.36 -19.44
C TYR A 198 -22.08 -7.28 -18.35
N ILE A 199 -20.84 -6.97 -17.91
CA ILE A 199 -20.52 -5.97 -16.89
C ILE A 199 -19.82 -4.75 -17.51
N ALA A 200 -18.99 -4.98 -18.53
CA ALA A 200 -18.24 -3.97 -19.25
C ALA A 200 -18.39 -3.99 -20.80
N PRO A 201 -19.45 -4.57 -21.42
CA PRO A 201 -19.54 -4.68 -22.88
C PRO A 201 -19.59 -3.30 -23.55
N LYS A 202 -19.28 -3.25 -24.85
CA LYS A 202 -19.21 -2.00 -25.63
C LYS A 202 -20.46 -1.13 -25.44
N ILE A 203 -21.64 -1.73 -25.58
CA ILE A 203 -22.93 -1.06 -25.40
C ILE A 203 -23.09 -0.42 -24.00
N THR A 204 -22.57 -1.04 -22.94
CA THR A 204 -22.57 -0.47 -21.58
C THR A 204 -21.53 0.63 -21.40
N MET A 205 -20.37 0.54 -22.06
CA MET A 205 -19.37 1.62 -22.04
C MET A 205 -19.84 2.86 -22.81
N GLU A 206 -20.57 2.66 -23.91
CA GLU A 206 -21.11 3.72 -24.78
C GLU A 206 -22.36 4.37 -24.17
N THR A 207 -23.36 3.58 -23.77
CA THR A 207 -24.64 4.09 -23.24
C THR A 207 -24.61 4.44 -21.74
N ARG A 208 -23.61 3.95 -21.00
CA ARG A 208 -23.53 3.94 -19.53
C ARG A 208 -24.69 3.23 -18.82
N LYS A 209 -25.46 2.40 -19.53
CA LYS A 209 -26.48 1.52 -18.96
C LYS A 209 -25.94 0.10 -18.83
N LEU A 210 -26.21 -0.55 -17.71
CA LEU A 210 -26.02 -2.00 -17.59
C LEU A 210 -26.96 -2.73 -18.55
N VAL A 211 -26.60 -3.96 -18.92
CA VAL A 211 -27.40 -4.78 -19.83
C VAL A 211 -28.69 -5.28 -19.17
N ASP A 212 -29.67 -5.56 -20.02
CA ASP A 212 -30.99 -6.09 -19.69
C ASP A 212 -31.00 -7.64 -19.64
N ASN A 213 -32.12 -8.26 -19.23
CA ASN A 213 -32.23 -9.72 -19.21
C ASN A 213 -32.18 -10.26 -20.65
N GLU A 214 -32.83 -9.54 -21.56
CA GLU A 214 -32.92 -9.78 -22.98
C GLU A 214 -31.53 -9.84 -23.66
N TYR A 215 -30.49 -9.20 -23.11
CA TYR A 215 -29.10 -9.32 -23.59
C TYR A 215 -28.55 -10.73 -23.41
N PHE A 216 -28.83 -11.36 -22.28
CA PHE A 216 -28.47 -12.77 -22.04
C PHE A 216 -29.31 -13.69 -22.91
N GLU A 217 -30.60 -13.40 -23.09
CA GLU A 217 -31.49 -14.17 -23.97
C GLU A 217 -31.06 -14.08 -25.44
N ARG A 218 -30.65 -12.90 -25.92
CA ARG A 218 -30.03 -12.70 -27.25
C ARG A 218 -28.76 -13.54 -27.39
N ALA A 219 -27.85 -13.49 -26.41
CA ALA A 219 -26.61 -14.28 -26.45
C ALA A 219 -26.88 -15.80 -26.44
N TYR A 220 -27.79 -16.28 -25.60
CA TYR A 220 -28.22 -17.68 -25.58
C TYR A 220 -28.90 -18.09 -26.89
N THR A 221 -29.73 -17.22 -27.47
CA THR A 221 -30.39 -17.46 -28.77
C THR A 221 -29.37 -17.60 -29.90
N VAL A 222 -28.30 -16.81 -29.89
CA VAL A 222 -27.20 -16.95 -30.87
C VAL A 222 -26.48 -18.30 -30.73
N LEU A 223 -26.25 -18.79 -29.50
CA LEU A 223 -25.72 -20.15 -29.28
C LEU A 223 -26.72 -21.23 -29.73
N LEU A 224 -28.00 -21.06 -29.43
CA LEU A 224 -29.12 -21.96 -29.75
C LEU A 224 -29.34 -22.14 -31.26
N GLN A 225 -29.14 -21.07 -32.03
CA GLN A 225 -29.36 -21.04 -33.49
C GLN A 225 -28.08 -21.34 -34.30
N HIS A 226 -26.91 -21.45 -33.67
CA HIS A 226 -25.65 -21.66 -34.39
C HIS A 226 -25.59 -23.06 -35.02
N PRO A 227 -25.31 -23.22 -36.33
CA PRO A 227 -25.50 -24.48 -37.06
C PRO A 227 -24.57 -25.63 -36.61
N GLN A 228 -23.46 -25.31 -35.91
CA GLN A 228 -22.60 -26.33 -35.29
C GLN A 228 -22.91 -26.59 -33.80
N VAL A 229 -24.10 -26.19 -33.31
CA VAL A 229 -24.51 -26.40 -31.91
C VAL A 229 -25.78 -27.26 -31.85
N ILE A 230 -25.80 -28.24 -30.95
CA ILE A 230 -26.99 -29.03 -30.64
C ILE A 230 -27.87 -28.19 -29.71
N GLY A 231 -28.80 -27.41 -30.28
CA GLY A 231 -29.62 -26.45 -29.52
C GLY A 231 -30.39 -27.04 -28.34
N SER A 232 -30.83 -28.31 -28.42
CA SER A 232 -31.49 -29.02 -27.32
C SER A 232 -30.55 -29.49 -26.20
N ARG A 233 -29.23 -29.26 -26.33
CA ARG A 233 -28.20 -29.70 -25.39
C ARG A 233 -27.20 -28.57 -25.11
N ILE A 234 -27.71 -27.49 -24.54
CA ILE A 234 -26.92 -26.36 -24.05
C ILE A 234 -26.94 -26.36 -22.52
N ALA A 235 -25.77 -26.34 -21.87
CA ALA A 235 -25.65 -26.04 -20.45
C ALA A 235 -25.39 -24.56 -20.20
N MET A 236 -25.66 -24.09 -18.97
CA MET A 236 -25.12 -22.83 -18.46
C MET A 236 -24.05 -23.09 -17.41
N LEU A 237 -22.98 -22.30 -17.44
CA LEU A 237 -21.87 -22.33 -16.50
C LEU A 237 -21.64 -20.94 -15.93
N GLY A 238 -21.90 -20.78 -14.64
CA GLY A 238 -21.62 -19.56 -13.88
C GLY A 238 -20.37 -19.68 -13.01
N LEU A 239 -19.69 -18.56 -12.79
CA LEU A 239 -18.78 -18.36 -11.65
C LEU A 239 -19.05 -17.01 -10.98
N SER A 240 -19.08 -16.98 -9.64
CA SER A 240 -19.34 -15.75 -8.87
C SER A 240 -20.64 -15.09 -9.36
N LEU A 241 -20.64 -13.80 -9.71
CA LEU A 241 -21.77 -13.08 -10.31
C LEU A 241 -22.42 -13.82 -11.49
N GLY A 242 -21.64 -14.58 -12.27
CA GLY A 242 -22.16 -15.40 -13.37
C GLY A 242 -23.07 -16.53 -12.89
N SER A 243 -22.84 -17.07 -11.69
CA SER A 243 -23.68 -18.10 -11.05
C SER A 243 -25.04 -17.55 -10.63
N THR A 244 -25.09 -16.37 -9.99
CA THR A 244 -26.35 -15.71 -9.60
C THR A 244 -27.21 -15.36 -10.81
N VAL A 245 -26.58 -14.82 -11.87
CA VAL A 245 -27.25 -14.57 -13.16
C VAL A 245 -27.68 -15.89 -13.81
N THR A 246 -26.84 -16.94 -13.77
CA THR A 246 -27.17 -18.26 -14.34
C THR A 246 -28.42 -18.87 -13.69
N LEU A 247 -28.47 -18.91 -12.36
CA LEU A 247 -29.65 -19.39 -11.62
C LEU A 247 -30.90 -18.58 -12.01
N LYS A 248 -30.80 -17.24 -12.00
CA LYS A 248 -31.91 -16.35 -12.36
C LYS A 248 -32.45 -16.65 -13.77
N MET A 249 -31.57 -16.68 -14.77
CA MET A 249 -32.00 -16.89 -16.16
C MET A 249 -32.55 -18.30 -16.36
N ALA A 250 -31.95 -19.34 -15.76
CA ALA A 250 -32.44 -20.71 -15.89
C ALA A 250 -33.81 -20.96 -15.21
N ILE A 251 -34.15 -20.18 -14.18
CA ILE A 251 -35.42 -20.32 -13.43
C ILE A 251 -36.53 -19.42 -14.01
N TYR A 252 -36.22 -18.17 -14.37
CA TYR A 252 -37.23 -17.13 -14.64
C TYR A 252 -37.32 -16.68 -16.11
N SER A 253 -36.33 -16.95 -16.96
CA SER A 253 -36.44 -16.61 -18.40
C SER A 253 -37.42 -17.54 -19.10
N GLU A 254 -38.23 -17.01 -20.03
CA GLU A 254 -39.04 -17.84 -20.93
C GLU A 254 -38.20 -18.42 -22.08
N VAL A 255 -37.13 -17.73 -22.49
CA VAL A 255 -36.25 -18.10 -23.62
C VAL A 255 -35.15 -19.09 -23.22
N ILE A 256 -34.52 -18.90 -22.06
CA ILE A 256 -33.34 -19.67 -21.64
C ILE A 256 -33.78 -20.96 -20.94
N LYS A 257 -33.62 -22.10 -21.62
CA LYS A 257 -34.02 -23.45 -21.14
C LYS A 257 -32.84 -24.42 -21.24
N PRO A 258 -31.86 -24.36 -20.30
CA PRO A 258 -30.68 -25.20 -20.34
C PRO A 258 -30.97 -26.67 -20.02
N ARG A 259 -30.12 -27.56 -20.54
CA ARG A 259 -30.17 -29.01 -20.29
C ARG A 259 -29.58 -29.41 -18.94
N CYS A 260 -28.63 -28.63 -18.43
CA CYS A 260 -28.13 -28.67 -17.06
C CYS A 260 -27.45 -27.33 -16.71
N VAL A 261 -27.20 -27.10 -15.42
CA VAL A 261 -26.57 -25.89 -14.89
C VAL A 261 -25.36 -26.26 -14.04
N VAL A 262 -24.29 -25.46 -14.13
CA VAL A 262 -23.14 -25.50 -13.23
C VAL A 262 -22.92 -24.12 -12.62
N CYS A 263 -22.74 -24.04 -11.31
CA CYS A 263 -22.48 -22.80 -10.59
C CYS A 263 -21.26 -22.94 -9.67
N ILE A 264 -20.20 -22.19 -9.98
CA ILE A 264 -18.94 -22.16 -9.21
C ILE A 264 -18.95 -20.95 -8.27
N SER A 265 -18.65 -21.18 -6.99
CA SER A 265 -18.57 -20.16 -5.93
C SER A 265 -19.76 -19.19 -5.98
N GLY A 266 -20.96 -19.76 -6.10
CA GLY A 266 -22.19 -19.04 -6.42
C GLY A 266 -23.10 -18.77 -5.23
N SER A 267 -24.01 -17.82 -5.37
CA SER A 267 -25.12 -17.61 -4.44
C SER A 267 -26.43 -17.43 -5.20
N HIS A 268 -27.53 -17.91 -4.61
CA HIS A 268 -28.88 -17.69 -5.12
C HIS A 268 -29.46 -16.34 -4.65
N VAL A 269 -28.82 -15.67 -3.68
CA VAL A 269 -29.34 -14.47 -2.99
C VAL A 269 -29.34 -13.27 -3.94
N GLN A 270 -30.53 -12.84 -4.36
CA GLN A 270 -30.76 -11.73 -5.28
C GLN A 270 -32.24 -11.33 -5.30
N PRO A 271 -32.59 -10.07 -5.62
CA PRO A 271 -33.98 -9.69 -5.92
C PRO A 271 -34.55 -10.51 -7.09
N VAL A 272 -35.65 -11.23 -6.86
CA VAL A 272 -36.27 -12.15 -7.82
C VAL A 272 -36.67 -11.44 -9.12
N ASP A 273 -37.38 -10.31 -9.02
CA ASP A 273 -37.82 -9.54 -10.20
C ASP A 273 -36.77 -8.53 -10.71
N GLY A 274 -35.69 -8.31 -9.95
CA GLY A 274 -34.71 -7.25 -10.24
C GLY A 274 -33.78 -7.56 -11.41
N SER A 275 -33.56 -6.58 -12.29
CA SER A 275 -32.54 -6.66 -13.36
C SER A 275 -31.12 -6.75 -12.79
N LEU A 276 -30.11 -6.98 -13.65
CA LEU A 276 -28.69 -6.92 -13.27
C LEU A 276 -28.33 -5.62 -12.51
N LYS A 277 -28.98 -4.50 -12.85
CA LYS A 277 -28.83 -3.22 -12.15
C LYS A 277 -29.38 -3.27 -10.72
N GLU A 278 -30.55 -3.87 -10.50
CA GLU A 278 -31.11 -4.05 -9.15
C GLU A 278 -30.30 -5.06 -8.32
N ILE A 279 -29.77 -6.12 -8.93
CA ILE A 279 -28.87 -7.09 -8.26
C ILE A 279 -27.61 -6.38 -7.74
N LEU A 280 -26.95 -5.58 -8.60
CA LEU A 280 -25.78 -4.79 -8.18
C LEU A 280 -26.14 -3.67 -7.19
N ALA A 281 -27.34 -3.10 -7.29
CA ALA A 281 -27.82 -2.11 -6.31
C ALA A 281 -28.10 -2.74 -4.94
N PHE A 282 -28.64 -3.96 -4.87
CA PHE A 282 -28.84 -4.71 -3.64
C PHE A 282 -27.50 -5.00 -2.93
N PHE A 283 -26.46 -5.39 -3.66
CA PHE A 283 -25.11 -5.56 -3.07
C PHE A 283 -24.52 -4.23 -2.58
N ALA A 284 -24.77 -3.11 -3.28
CA ALA A 284 -24.34 -1.77 -2.85
C ALA A 284 -25.11 -1.26 -1.62
N GLN A 285 -26.39 -1.63 -1.47
CA GLN A 285 -27.24 -1.31 -0.32
C GLN A 285 -26.89 -2.09 0.95
N ASN A 286 -26.11 -3.17 0.84
CA ASN A 286 -25.56 -3.94 1.97
C ASN A 286 -24.08 -3.59 2.24
N SER A 287 -23.53 -2.55 1.59
CA SER A 287 -22.07 -2.30 1.57
C SER A 287 -21.47 -1.90 2.93
N GLU A 288 -22.29 -1.53 3.91
CA GLU A 288 -21.93 -1.34 5.32
C GLU A 288 -21.60 -2.65 6.05
N LYS A 289 -22.05 -3.80 5.56
CA LYS A 289 -21.68 -5.13 6.11
C LYS A 289 -20.28 -5.58 5.72
N LYS A 290 -19.66 -4.94 4.72
CA LYS A 290 -18.29 -5.21 4.23
C LYS A 290 -17.28 -5.14 5.38
N ARG A 291 -16.66 -6.27 5.71
CA ARG A 291 -15.56 -6.30 6.69
C ARG A 291 -14.19 -6.07 6.02
N LEU A 292 -13.24 -5.63 6.84
CA LEU A 292 -11.82 -5.59 6.52
C LEU A 292 -11.08 -6.53 7.48
N ASN A 293 -10.09 -7.27 6.98
CA ASN A 293 -9.14 -7.96 7.85
C ASN A 293 -8.01 -7.01 8.29
N GLU A 294 -7.08 -7.51 9.12
CA GLU A 294 -5.94 -6.73 9.64
C GLU A 294 -5.03 -6.16 8.54
N GLU A 295 -5.00 -6.81 7.37
CA GLU A 295 -4.25 -6.38 6.18
C GLU A 295 -5.01 -5.38 5.29
N ASN A 296 -6.18 -4.88 5.74
CA ASN A 296 -7.11 -4.02 4.99
C ASN A 296 -7.68 -4.66 3.71
N GLN A 297 -7.74 -5.99 3.64
CA GLN A 297 -8.39 -6.71 2.55
C GLN A 297 -9.89 -6.83 2.82
N SER A 298 -10.69 -6.61 1.78
CA SER A 298 -12.15 -6.63 1.84
C SER A 298 -12.69 -8.06 1.86
N ILE A 299 -13.47 -8.37 2.89
CA ILE A 299 -14.30 -9.58 2.97
C ILE A 299 -15.69 -9.16 2.50
N LEU A 300 -16.21 -9.85 1.49
CA LEU A 300 -17.47 -9.49 0.83
C LEU A 300 -18.61 -10.50 1.08
N ARG A 301 -18.33 -11.67 1.70
CA ARG A 301 -19.38 -12.68 1.95
C ARG A 301 -20.52 -12.14 2.81
N ASP A 302 -20.19 -11.21 3.70
CA ASP A 302 -21.11 -10.58 4.65
C ASP A 302 -22.15 -9.68 3.95
N LEU A 303 -21.93 -9.27 2.69
CA LEU A 303 -22.93 -8.55 1.89
C LEU A 303 -24.21 -9.37 1.65
N LEU A 304 -24.08 -10.71 1.68
CA LEU A 304 -25.15 -11.67 1.43
C LEU A 304 -25.51 -12.50 2.68
N LEU A 305 -24.98 -12.12 3.85
CA LEU A 305 -25.29 -12.76 5.13
C LEU A 305 -26.12 -11.84 6.06
N PRO A 306 -26.93 -12.43 6.96
CA PRO A 306 -27.40 -13.82 6.90
C PRO A 306 -28.20 -14.06 5.60
N ILE A 307 -28.29 -15.32 5.16
CA ILE A 307 -29.10 -15.70 4.00
C ILE A 307 -30.55 -15.24 4.27
N PRO A 308 -31.21 -14.47 3.37
CA PRO A 308 -32.54 -13.95 3.63
C PRO A 308 -33.59 -15.05 3.85
N THR A 309 -34.47 -14.86 4.83
CA THR A 309 -35.67 -15.67 5.02
C THR A 309 -36.79 -15.28 4.06
N ASP A 310 -36.79 -14.04 3.56
CA ASP A 310 -37.73 -13.51 2.56
C ASP A 310 -37.43 -14.10 1.16
N PRO A 311 -38.36 -14.86 0.55
CA PRO A 311 -38.18 -15.44 -0.78
C PRO A 311 -37.99 -14.40 -1.89
N SER A 312 -38.44 -13.15 -1.73
CA SER A 312 -38.28 -12.12 -2.77
C SER A 312 -36.81 -11.72 -3.00
N PHE A 313 -35.92 -12.07 -2.06
CA PHE A 313 -34.47 -11.90 -2.15
C PHE A 313 -33.71 -13.23 -2.39
N LYS A 314 -34.40 -14.31 -2.76
CA LYS A 314 -33.80 -15.62 -3.09
C LYS A 314 -34.32 -16.14 -4.43
N ALA A 315 -33.42 -16.45 -5.36
CA ALA A 315 -33.82 -17.22 -6.55
C ALA A 315 -34.28 -18.63 -6.13
N ASP A 316 -35.52 -18.96 -6.48
CA ASP A 316 -36.19 -20.21 -6.12
C ASP A 316 -35.64 -21.39 -6.95
N VAL A 317 -34.58 -22.01 -6.43
CA VAL A 317 -33.91 -23.15 -7.09
C VAL A 317 -34.75 -24.43 -7.04
N GLY A 318 -35.75 -24.50 -6.15
CA GLY A 318 -36.75 -25.57 -6.14
C GLY A 318 -37.55 -25.66 -7.44
N ARG A 319 -37.72 -24.54 -8.16
CA ARG A 319 -38.35 -24.51 -9.49
C ARG A 319 -37.49 -25.06 -10.63
N LEU A 320 -36.20 -25.28 -10.44
CA LEU A 320 -35.30 -25.74 -11.52
C LEU A 320 -35.68 -27.16 -12.00
N GLN A 321 -35.78 -27.34 -13.32
CA GLN A 321 -36.22 -28.60 -13.95
C GLN A 321 -35.07 -29.38 -14.63
N CYS A 322 -33.83 -29.00 -14.38
CA CYS A 322 -32.64 -29.61 -14.97
C CYS A 322 -31.53 -29.84 -13.92
N PRO A 323 -30.66 -30.85 -14.11
CA PRO A 323 -29.54 -31.13 -13.20
C PRO A 323 -28.67 -29.91 -12.90
N LEU A 324 -28.32 -29.76 -11.61
CA LEU A 324 -27.55 -28.64 -11.07
C LEU A 324 -26.29 -29.16 -10.37
N LEU A 325 -25.13 -28.68 -10.80
CA LEU A 325 -23.85 -28.88 -10.11
C LEU A 325 -23.44 -27.58 -9.39
N LEU A 326 -23.38 -27.63 -8.06
CA LEU A 326 -22.79 -26.59 -7.23
C LEU A 326 -21.34 -26.96 -6.89
N VAL A 327 -20.41 -26.02 -7.10
CA VAL A 327 -18.99 -26.16 -6.78
C VAL A 327 -18.62 -25.04 -5.81
N VAL A 328 -18.30 -25.37 -4.56
CA VAL A 328 -18.12 -24.37 -3.48
C VAL A 328 -16.81 -24.58 -2.72
N GLY A 329 -16.15 -23.46 -2.41
CA GLY A 329 -15.05 -23.42 -1.45
C GLY A 329 -15.57 -23.02 -0.07
N GLU A 330 -15.12 -23.72 0.98
CA GLU A 330 -15.57 -23.46 2.36
C GLU A 330 -14.90 -22.22 2.97
N ASP A 331 -13.68 -21.87 2.52
CA ASP A 331 -12.95 -20.65 2.86
C ASP A 331 -13.24 -19.50 1.87
N ASP A 332 -14.43 -19.47 1.26
CA ASP A 332 -14.84 -18.37 0.37
C ASP A 332 -15.07 -17.08 1.18
N HIS A 333 -14.17 -16.12 1.07
CA HIS A 333 -14.28 -14.80 1.73
C HIS A 333 -15.01 -13.75 0.87
N ASN A 334 -15.28 -14.03 -0.40
CA ASN A 334 -15.99 -13.11 -1.27
C ASN A 334 -17.50 -13.32 -1.21
N TRP A 335 -18.01 -14.55 -1.21
CA TRP A 335 -19.43 -14.90 -1.13
C TRP A 335 -19.68 -16.06 -0.14
N PRO A 336 -20.88 -16.17 0.46
CA PRO A 336 -21.23 -17.28 1.34
C PRO A 336 -21.66 -18.50 0.51
N ALA A 337 -20.73 -19.02 -0.30
CA ALA A 337 -21.04 -20.02 -1.32
C ALA A 337 -21.51 -21.35 -0.69
N TYR A 338 -20.89 -21.76 0.43
CA TYR A 338 -21.27 -22.96 1.17
C TYR A 338 -22.67 -22.81 1.79
N GLU A 339 -22.95 -21.72 2.50
CA GLU A 339 -24.26 -21.45 3.11
C GLU A 339 -25.35 -21.34 2.04
N SER A 340 -25.04 -20.68 0.92
CA SER A 340 -25.93 -20.58 -0.23
C SER A 340 -26.24 -21.93 -0.86
N ALA A 341 -25.30 -22.88 -0.84
CA ALA A 341 -25.49 -24.24 -1.34
C ALA A 341 -26.30 -25.12 -0.39
N MET A 342 -26.20 -24.93 0.93
CA MET A 342 -27.06 -25.62 1.90
C MET A 342 -28.51 -25.14 1.81
N ASP A 343 -28.74 -23.83 1.69
CA ASP A 343 -30.09 -23.26 1.53
C ASP A 343 -30.70 -23.62 0.15
N MET A 344 -29.90 -23.64 -0.94
CA MET A 344 -30.34 -24.20 -2.24
C MET A 344 -30.69 -25.69 -2.15
N LYS A 345 -29.92 -26.47 -1.40
CA LYS A 345 -30.18 -27.89 -1.18
C LYS A 345 -31.52 -28.09 -0.47
N GLU A 346 -31.78 -27.30 0.58
CA GLU A 346 -33.05 -27.38 1.31
C GLU A 346 -34.25 -27.03 0.41
N MET A 347 -34.16 -25.96 -0.40
CA MET A 347 -35.20 -25.64 -1.40
C MET A 347 -35.49 -26.82 -2.34
N MET A 348 -34.44 -27.51 -2.82
CA MET A 348 -34.60 -28.64 -3.75
C MET A 348 -35.08 -29.94 -3.06
N GLU A 349 -34.79 -30.11 -1.77
CA GLU A 349 -35.37 -31.18 -0.96
C GLU A 349 -36.86 -30.93 -0.68
N GLN A 350 -37.24 -29.69 -0.33
CA GLN A 350 -38.64 -29.28 -0.17
C GLN A 350 -39.45 -29.38 -1.48
N ALA A 351 -38.85 -29.08 -2.63
CA ALA A 351 -39.46 -29.21 -3.95
C ALA A 351 -39.43 -30.64 -4.55
N GLY A 352 -38.78 -31.60 -3.88
CA GLY A 352 -38.65 -33.00 -4.34
C GLY A 352 -37.72 -33.22 -5.54
N ASN A 353 -37.04 -32.18 -6.03
CA ASN A 353 -36.08 -32.27 -7.15
C ASN A 353 -34.61 -32.43 -6.68
N SER A 354 -34.36 -32.70 -5.39
CA SER A 354 -33.02 -32.95 -4.83
C SER A 354 -32.19 -34.00 -5.58
N HIS A 355 -32.83 -34.97 -6.23
CA HIS A 355 -32.20 -35.95 -7.12
C HIS A 355 -31.52 -35.33 -8.37
N GLN A 356 -31.78 -34.07 -8.66
CA GLN A 356 -31.13 -33.28 -9.72
C GLN A 356 -29.90 -32.51 -9.23
N LEU A 357 -29.71 -32.40 -7.92
CA LEU A 357 -28.62 -31.61 -7.31
C LEU A 357 -27.37 -32.46 -7.07
N THR A 358 -26.21 -31.91 -7.38
CA THR A 358 -24.90 -32.39 -6.95
C THR A 358 -24.13 -31.23 -6.32
N VAL A 359 -23.58 -31.42 -5.12
CA VAL A 359 -22.77 -30.41 -4.43
C VAL A 359 -21.36 -30.95 -4.24
N LEU A 360 -20.36 -30.19 -4.70
CA LEU A 360 -18.95 -30.43 -4.46
C LEU A 360 -18.43 -29.34 -3.52
N SER A 361 -18.21 -29.70 -2.26
CA SER A 361 -17.67 -28.81 -1.22
C SER A 361 -16.19 -29.10 -1.02
N TYR A 362 -15.37 -28.05 -0.97
CA TYR A 362 -13.93 -28.15 -0.81
C TYR A 362 -13.45 -27.37 0.42
N PRO A 363 -12.99 -28.08 1.48
CA PRO A 363 -12.29 -27.48 2.62
C PRO A 363 -11.06 -26.67 2.18
N SER A 364 -10.69 -25.67 2.96
CA SER A 364 -9.53 -24.78 2.70
C SER A 364 -9.47 -24.19 1.28
N THR A 365 -10.61 -24.08 0.58
CA THR A 365 -10.70 -23.58 -0.79
C THR A 365 -11.52 -22.29 -0.82
N GLY A 366 -11.07 -21.32 -1.61
CA GLY A 366 -11.65 -19.98 -1.67
C GLY A 366 -12.44 -19.70 -2.95
N HIS A 367 -12.88 -18.46 -3.11
CA HIS A 367 -13.79 -18.04 -4.18
C HIS A 367 -13.33 -18.37 -5.61
N LEU A 368 -12.03 -18.29 -5.88
CA LEU A 368 -11.46 -18.33 -7.24
C LEU A 368 -11.06 -19.73 -7.71
N ILE A 369 -12.02 -20.66 -7.68
CA ILE A 369 -11.88 -21.98 -8.32
C ILE A 369 -11.81 -21.75 -9.84
N ASP A 370 -10.58 -21.74 -10.36
CA ASP A 370 -10.21 -21.42 -11.73
C ASP A 370 -9.85 -22.72 -12.50
N ALA A 371 -9.33 -22.62 -13.73
CA ALA A 371 -8.84 -23.78 -14.48
C ALA A 371 -7.64 -24.47 -13.75
N PRO A 372 -7.43 -25.79 -13.90
CA PRO A 372 -6.37 -26.50 -13.19
C PRO A 372 -4.97 -25.92 -13.39
N TYR A 373 -4.20 -25.97 -12.31
CA TYR A 373 -2.83 -25.47 -12.21
C TYR A 373 -2.65 -23.96 -12.50
N MET A 374 -3.74 -23.20 -12.57
CA MET A 374 -3.66 -21.75 -12.41
C MET A 374 -3.25 -21.43 -10.96
N PRO A 375 -2.36 -20.45 -10.76
CA PRO A 375 -1.87 -20.15 -9.43
C PRO A 375 -3.00 -19.67 -8.52
N HIS A 376 -3.07 -20.25 -7.33
CA HIS A 376 -4.01 -19.79 -6.31
C HIS A 376 -3.72 -18.35 -5.89
N VAL A 377 -4.77 -17.51 -5.89
CA VAL A 377 -4.69 -16.09 -5.53
C VAL A 377 -5.61 -15.80 -4.34
N ARG A 378 -5.06 -15.91 -3.12
CA ARG A 378 -5.82 -15.68 -1.86
C ARG A 378 -6.42 -14.27 -1.79
N PHE A 379 -5.73 -13.25 -2.33
CA PHE A 379 -6.23 -11.88 -2.43
C PHE A 379 -5.77 -11.19 -3.71
N SER A 380 -6.57 -10.27 -4.26
CA SER A 380 -6.14 -9.44 -5.39
C SER A 380 -6.76 -8.05 -5.37
N ASN A 381 -6.17 -7.13 -6.15
CA ASN A 381 -6.86 -5.89 -6.51
C ASN A 381 -8.16 -6.23 -7.25
N PHE A 382 -9.22 -5.49 -6.96
CA PHE A 382 -10.54 -5.59 -7.59
C PHE A 382 -11.04 -4.17 -7.92
N VAL A 383 -11.95 -4.08 -8.89
CA VAL A 383 -12.63 -2.83 -9.27
C VAL A 383 -14.12 -3.09 -9.17
N SER A 384 -14.78 -2.44 -8.22
CA SER A 384 -16.20 -2.67 -7.96
C SER A 384 -17.07 -2.25 -9.17
N PRO A 385 -17.97 -3.13 -9.67
CA PRO A 385 -18.98 -2.76 -10.65
C PRO A 385 -19.80 -1.54 -10.21
N GLY A 386 -20.19 -0.70 -11.17
CA GLY A 386 -20.88 0.56 -10.91
C GLY A 386 -19.96 1.64 -10.33
N THR A 387 -19.48 1.48 -9.09
CA THR A 387 -18.75 2.54 -8.35
C THR A 387 -17.35 2.82 -8.88
N ARG A 388 -16.71 1.82 -9.52
CA ARG A 388 -15.29 1.86 -9.95
C ARG A 388 -14.29 2.09 -8.81
N GLU A 389 -14.71 1.87 -7.55
CA GLU A 389 -13.82 1.86 -6.38
C GLU A 389 -12.75 0.76 -6.55
N LYS A 390 -11.53 1.04 -6.10
CA LYS A 390 -10.43 0.07 -6.09
C LYS A 390 -10.17 -0.39 -4.66
N SER A 391 -10.35 -1.68 -4.41
CA SER A 391 -10.02 -2.33 -3.15
C SER A 391 -9.13 -3.55 -3.41
N VAL A 392 -8.49 -4.06 -2.36
CA VAL A 392 -8.00 -5.44 -2.34
C VAL A 392 -9.13 -6.30 -1.75
N VAL A 393 -9.49 -7.39 -2.43
CA VAL A 393 -10.49 -8.36 -1.96
C VAL A 393 -9.77 -9.63 -1.50
N LEU A 394 -10.20 -10.17 -0.37
CA LEU A 394 -9.81 -11.50 0.11
C LEU A 394 -10.76 -12.52 -0.53
N TRP A 395 -10.20 -13.40 -1.36
CA TRP A 395 -10.90 -14.52 -1.98
C TRP A 395 -10.89 -15.77 -1.09
N GLY A 396 -9.87 -15.89 -0.23
CA GLY A 396 -9.62 -17.05 0.62
C GLY A 396 -8.98 -18.23 -0.12
N GLY A 397 -8.88 -19.37 0.55
CA GLY A 397 -8.19 -20.59 0.13
C GLY A 397 -6.76 -20.74 0.65
N GLU A 398 -6.32 -21.98 0.85
CA GLU A 398 -4.93 -22.38 1.07
C GLU A 398 -4.34 -22.96 -0.21
N THR A 399 -3.11 -22.57 -0.57
CA THR A 399 -2.57 -22.81 -1.92
C THR A 399 -2.55 -24.28 -2.35
N GLY A 400 -2.24 -25.23 -1.47
CA GLY A 400 -2.28 -26.66 -1.79
C GLY A 400 -3.71 -27.17 -2.02
N ALA A 401 -4.55 -27.08 -0.98
CA ALA A 401 -5.94 -27.54 -1.02
C ALA A 401 -6.75 -26.91 -2.17
N HIS A 402 -6.62 -25.59 -2.37
CA HIS A 402 -7.27 -24.86 -3.46
C HIS A 402 -6.82 -25.38 -4.84
N SER A 403 -5.54 -25.72 -5.01
CA SER A 403 -5.03 -26.24 -6.29
C SER A 403 -5.51 -27.66 -6.58
N HIS A 404 -5.61 -28.51 -5.55
CA HIS A 404 -6.21 -29.84 -5.68
C HIS A 404 -7.72 -29.76 -5.96
N ALA A 405 -8.42 -28.82 -5.33
CA ALA A 405 -9.84 -28.55 -5.58
C ALA A 405 -10.10 -28.07 -7.01
N GLN A 406 -9.24 -27.22 -7.59
CA GLN A 406 -9.33 -26.81 -9.01
C GLN A 406 -9.21 -28.01 -9.97
N GLU A 407 -8.25 -28.93 -9.72
CA GLU A 407 -8.10 -30.14 -10.54
C GLU A 407 -9.35 -31.04 -10.48
N ASP A 408 -9.81 -31.35 -9.27
CA ASP A 408 -10.95 -32.26 -9.05
C ASP A 408 -12.28 -31.65 -9.52
N ALA A 409 -12.53 -30.37 -9.24
CA ALA A 409 -13.72 -29.66 -9.69
C ALA A 409 -13.79 -29.56 -11.23
N TRP A 410 -12.68 -29.29 -11.90
CA TRP A 410 -12.63 -29.26 -13.37
C TRP A 410 -12.97 -30.62 -13.97
N LYS A 411 -12.33 -31.69 -13.47
CA LYS A 411 -12.59 -33.08 -13.88
C LYS A 411 -14.05 -33.47 -13.69
N LYS A 412 -14.62 -33.22 -12.49
CA LYS A 412 -16.01 -33.56 -12.16
C LYS A 412 -17.02 -32.71 -12.94
N MET A 413 -16.71 -31.43 -13.21
CA MET A 413 -17.52 -30.59 -14.10
C MET A 413 -17.53 -31.11 -15.54
N LEU A 414 -16.37 -31.49 -16.09
CA LEU A 414 -16.31 -32.10 -17.43
C LEU A 414 -17.09 -33.43 -17.51
N LEU A 415 -17.03 -34.26 -16.46
CA LEU A 415 -17.85 -35.48 -16.36
C LEU A 415 -19.35 -35.18 -16.28
N PHE A 416 -19.77 -34.22 -15.45
CA PHE A 416 -21.16 -33.80 -15.32
C PHE A 416 -21.72 -33.21 -16.63
N LEU A 417 -20.95 -32.37 -17.32
CA LEU A 417 -21.32 -31.84 -18.63
C LEU A 417 -21.39 -32.96 -19.70
N ARG A 418 -20.49 -33.96 -19.64
CA ARG A 418 -20.56 -35.13 -20.53
C ARG A 418 -21.81 -35.98 -20.28
N GLU A 419 -22.11 -36.31 -19.02
CA GLU A 419 -23.28 -37.11 -18.64
C GLU A 419 -24.60 -36.44 -19.03
N ASN A 420 -24.70 -35.10 -18.95
CA ASN A 420 -25.94 -34.38 -19.26
C ASN A 420 -26.09 -33.95 -20.73
N LEU A 421 -24.99 -33.78 -21.49
CA LEU A 421 -25.03 -33.25 -22.86
C LEU A 421 -24.65 -34.25 -23.97
N PHE A 422 -24.05 -35.40 -23.66
CA PHE A 422 -23.76 -36.44 -24.66
C PHE A 422 -24.63 -37.69 -24.53
N ALA A 423 -25.12 -38.01 -23.33
CA ALA A 423 -25.59 -39.35 -22.96
C ALA A 423 -26.98 -39.78 -23.49
N ASP A 424 -27.39 -39.31 -24.66
CA ASP A 424 -28.31 -40.10 -25.52
C ASP A 424 -27.51 -41.11 -26.37
N GLN A 425 -26.18 -40.97 -26.44
CA GLN A 425 -25.29 -42.01 -26.97
C GLN A 425 -24.97 -43.04 -25.87
N ASN A 426 -25.23 -44.30 -26.22
CA ASN A 426 -24.86 -45.59 -25.60
C ASN A 426 -25.09 -45.81 -24.06
N PRO A 427 -25.79 -46.88 -23.63
CA PRO A 427 -25.99 -47.18 -22.21
C PRO A 427 -24.71 -47.47 -21.40
N ASP A 428 -23.62 -47.90 -22.03
CA ASP A 428 -22.40 -48.30 -21.33
C ASP A 428 -21.55 -47.10 -20.85
N ASP A 429 -21.62 -45.94 -21.53
CA ASP A 429 -20.99 -44.70 -21.05
C ASP A 429 -21.57 -44.25 -19.70
N LYS A 430 -22.90 -44.46 -19.51
CA LYS A 430 -23.59 -44.22 -18.23
C LYS A 430 -23.14 -45.16 -17.11
N LYS A 431 -22.62 -46.34 -17.44
CA LYS A 431 -22.00 -47.25 -16.44
C LYS A 431 -20.60 -46.75 -16.08
N SER A 432 -19.79 -46.44 -17.09
CA SER A 432 -18.42 -45.91 -16.92
C SER A 432 -18.39 -44.68 -16.01
N VAL A 433 -19.20 -43.66 -16.31
CA VAL A 433 -19.22 -42.42 -15.52
C VAL A 433 -19.69 -42.68 -14.08
N LYS A 434 -20.76 -43.48 -13.88
CA LYS A 434 -21.26 -43.84 -12.54
C LYS A 434 -20.39 -44.83 -11.76
N GLN A 435 -19.40 -45.43 -12.40
CA GLN A 435 -18.34 -46.18 -11.75
C GLN A 435 -17.25 -45.23 -11.24
N VAL A 436 -16.76 -44.29 -12.08
CA VAL A 436 -15.78 -43.25 -11.66
C VAL A 436 -16.29 -42.43 -10.47
N TRP A 437 -17.54 -41.94 -10.51
CA TRP A 437 -18.16 -41.23 -9.38
C TRP A 437 -18.19 -42.05 -8.08
N ARG A 438 -18.24 -43.38 -8.16
CA ARG A 438 -18.40 -44.28 -7.00
C ARG A 438 -17.08 -44.79 -6.45
N GLU A 439 -16.10 -45.02 -7.32
CA GLU A 439 -14.74 -45.39 -6.93
C GLU A 439 -14.04 -44.21 -6.24
N GLU A 440 -14.16 -43.00 -6.80
CA GLU A 440 -13.47 -41.81 -6.28
C GLU A 440 -14.14 -41.19 -5.05
N ALA A 441 -15.43 -41.48 -4.79
CA ALA A 441 -16.07 -41.16 -3.52
C ALA A 441 -15.43 -41.85 -2.30
N THR A 442 -14.59 -42.86 -2.51
CA THR A 442 -13.80 -43.51 -1.44
C THR A 442 -12.41 -42.90 -1.24
N PHE A 443 -11.95 -42.03 -2.15
CA PHE A 443 -10.61 -41.44 -2.13
C PHE A 443 -10.57 -40.08 -1.41
N THR A 444 -10.64 -40.11 -0.08
CA THR A 444 -10.25 -38.94 0.73
C THR A 444 -8.71 -38.79 0.77
N PRO A 445 -8.16 -37.55 0.69
CA PRO A 445 -6.71 -37.32 0.61
C PRO A 445 -5.86 -37.84 1.80
N GLY A 446 -6.48 -38.19 2.93
CA GLY A 446 -5.76 -38.67 4.13
C GLY A 446 -5.30 -40.13 4.10
N SER A 447 -5.78 -40.94 3.15
CA SER A 447 -5.55 -42.41 3.14
C SER A 447 -4.09 -42.79 2.86
N ARG A 448 -3.48 -42.24 1.80
CA ARG A 448 -2.09 -42.54 1.38
C ARG A 448 -1.04 -42.11 2.41
N PHE A 449 -1.31 -41.06 3.19
CA PHE A 449 -0.38 -40.54 4.19
C PHE A 449 -0.15 -41.56 5.32
N LYS A 450 -1.19 -42.29 5.75
CA LYS A 450 -1.08 -43.33 6.78
C LYS A 450 -0.36 -44.60 6.31
N GLN A 451 -0.57 -45.03 5.07
CA GLN A 451 0.14 -46.22 4.53
C GLN A 451 1.64 -45.97 4.37
N THR A 452 2.05 -44.81 3.87
CA THR A 452 3.46 -44.56 3.53
C THR A 452 4.34 -44.43 4.79
N LEU A 453 3.88 -43.74 5.83
CA LEU A 453 4.61 -43.59 7.11
C LEU A 453 4.78 -44.90 7.88
N SER A 454 3.95 -45.93 7.65
CA SER A 454 4.02 -47.18 8.41
C SER A 454 5.27 -48.03 8.11
N SER A 455 6.01 -47.72 7.04
CA SER A 455 7.03 -48.61 6.48
C SER A 455 8.48 -48.39 6.96
N LYS A 456 8.84 -47.24 7.55
CA LYS A 456 10.24 -46.91 7.92
C LYS A 456 10.36 -46.14 9.25
N THR A 457 11.34 -46.55 10.07
CA THR A 457 11.82 -45.91 11.33
C THR A 457 10.98 -46.14 12.61
N PRO A 458 11.03 -47.33 13.24
CA PRO A 458 10.17 -47.72 14.37
C PRO A 458 10.60 -47.22 15.78
N VAL A 459 11.41 -46.16 15.87
CA VAL A 459 12.14 -45.80 17.13
C VAL A 459 11.63 -44.53 17.83
N MET A 460 11.06 -43.54 17.13
CA MET A 460 10.58 -42.30 17.78
C MET A 460 9.21 -42.42 18.45
N LEU A 461 8.24 -43.13 17.85
CA LEU A 461 6.88 -43.27 18.39
C LEU A 461 6.87 -43.86 19.83
N LYS A 462 7.68 -44.89 20.09
CA LYS A 462 7.83 -45.52 21.42
C LYS A 462 8.35 -44.58 22.53
N ARG A 463 8.79 -43.35 22.21
CA ARG A 463 9.25 -42.36 23.19
C ARG A 463 8.17 -41.32 23.55
N LEU A 464 7.14 -41.15 22.72
CA LEU A 464 6.04 -40.20 22.94
C LEU A 464 4.89 -40.83 23.75
N ASP A 465 4.48 -42.06 23.42
CA ASP A 465 3.44 -42.78 24.16
C ASP A 465 3.78 -42.94 25.67
N ARG A 466 5.08 -42.97 25.99
CA ARG A 466 5.57 -43.18 27.36
C ARG A 466 5.44 -41.96 28.28
N ILE A 467 4.98 -40.81 27.77
CA ILE A 467 4.80 -39.57 28.54
C ILE A 467 3.33 -39.33 28.89
N ARG A 468 2.37 -39.76 28.05
CA ARG A 468 0.94 -39.42 28.19
C ARG A 468 0.16 -40.28 29.20
N PHE A 469 0.76 -41.31 29.80
CA PHE A 469 0.11 -42.15 30.82
C PHE A 469 0.92 -42.27 32.12
N ARG A 470 0.75 -41.30 33.02
CA ARG A 470 1.10 -41.48 34.45
C ARG A 470 0.25 -40.65 35.44
N GLY A 471 -1.07 -40.60 35.22
CA GLY A 471 -2.08 -40.29 36.24
C GLY A 471 -2.72 -41.58 36.75
N GLN A 472 -2.92 -41.73 38.07
CA GLN A 472 -3.16 -43.04 38.69
C GLN A 472 -4.60 -43.58 38.55
N ARG A 473 -4.70 -44.90 38.35
CA ARG A 473 -5.87 -45.71 38.72
C ARG A 473 -6.02 -45.79 40.25
N ARG A 474 -7.27 -45.93 40.71
CA ARG A 474 -7.79 -47.15 41.40
C ARG A 474 -9.28 -47.27 41.02
N ASP A 475 -9.71 -48.40 40.46
CA ASP A 475 -10.23 -49.62 41.12
C ASP A 475 -11.65 -49.34 41.68
N GLU A 476 -12.72 -50.12 41.45
CA GLU A 476 -12.79 -51.59 41.25
C GLU A 476 -13.90 -52.05 40.24
N LEU A 477 -14.48 -53.26 40.38
CA LEU A 477 -15.22 -54.00 39.33
C LEU A 477 -16.76 -54.07 39.48
N ALA A 478 -17.45 -54.14 38.32
CA ALA A 478 -18.76 -54.78 38.06
C ALA A 478 -20.01 -54.19 38.79
N GLU A 479 -21.27 -54.50 38.45
CA GLU A 479 -21.89 -55.42 37.46
C GLU A 479 -22.91 -54.69 36.53
N SER A 480 -23.54 -55.44 35.62
CA SER A 480 -24.69 -55.06 34.77
C SER A 480 -25.95 -55.87 35.21
N PRO A 481 -27.20 -55.73 34.67
CA PRO A 481 -27.62 -54.93 33.50
C PRO A 481 -29.05 -54.28 33.57
N ASN A 482 -29.50 -53.74 32.42
CA ASN A 482 -30.88 -53.76 31.88
C ASN A 482 -32.01 -52.81 32.37
N THR A 483 -32.95 -52.60 31.41
CA THR A 483 -34.39 -52.21 31.54
C THR A 483 -34.70 -50.81 32.11
N SER A 484 -35.29 -49.86 31.36
CA SER A 484 -36.69 -49.77 30.83
C SER A 484 -37.71 -49.53 31.96
N ASP A 485 -38.71 -48.65 31.88
CA ASP A 485 -39.21 -47.72 30.84
C ASP A 485 -40.09 -46.64 31.55
N THR A 486 -40.76 -45.74 30.80
CA THR A 486 -41.98 -44.97 31.18
C THR A 486 -41.84 -43.89 32.29
N GLU A 487 -42.18 -42.62 32.03
CA GLU A 487 -43.46 -41.93 32.36
C GLU A 487 -43.61 -41.61 33.88
N GLU A 488 -44.23 -40.53 34.37
CA GLU A 488 -44.86 -39.32 33.78
C GLU A 488 -45.04 -38.26 34.89
N THR A 489 -45.39 -37.01 34.52
CA THR A 489 -46.15 -36.01 35.34
C THR A 489 -45.50 -35.45 36.65
N GLU A 490 -45.42 -34.13 36.85
CA GLU A 490 -46.41 -33.20 37.50
C GLU A 490 -46.58 -33.46 39.03
N ASP A 491 -46.87 -32.49 39.91
CA ASP A 491 -47.34 -31.10 39.71
C ASP A 491 -46.98 -30.18 40.92
N THR A 492 -47.12 -28.86 40.76
CA THR A 492 -47.23 -27.80 41.81
C THR A 492 -46.05 -27.59 42.79
N GLY A 493 -45.88 -26.42 43.43
CA GLY A 493 -46.53 -25.12 43.26
C GLY A 493 -46.21 -24.15 44.43
N ASP A 494 -46.08 -22.85 44.12
CA ASP A 494 -46.25 -21.61 44.93
C ASP A 494 -45.67 -21.55 46.38
N THR A 495 -45.02 -20.48 46.87
CA THR A 495 -45.62 -19.14 47.12
C THR A 495 -44.58 -18.16 47.74
N GLU A 496 -44.55 -16.92 47.26
CA GLU A 496 -44.16 -15.59 47.84
C GLU A 496 -42.96 -15.31 48.80
N GLU A 497 -42.28 -14.18 48.49
CA GLU A 497 -41.63 -13.12 49.32
C GLU A 497 -40.96 -13.43 50.68
N LEU A 498 -39.72 -12.97 50.97
CA LEU A 498 -39.31 -11.55 51.07
C LEU A 498 -37.75 -11.37 51.07
N SER A 499 -37.27 -10.13 50.89
CA SER A 499 -35.84 -9.70 50.98
C SER A 499 -35.51 -9.02 52.34
N PRO A 500 -34.24 -8.68 52.75
CA PRO A 500 -33.02 -8.52 51.93
C PRO A 500 -31.63 -8.93 52.53
N ALA A 501 -30.58 -8.71 51.72
CA ALA A 501 -29.20 -8.27 52.07
C ALA A 501 -28.03 -9.27 52.33
N VAL A 502 -27.24 -9.51 51.27
CA VAL A 502 -25.75 -9.44 51.19
C VAL A 502 -24.88 -10.25 52.20
N SER A 503 -24.23 -11.33 51.74
CA SER A 503 -22.78 -11.34 51.38
C SER A 503 -22.23 -12.71 50.90
N GLN A 504 -21.34 -12.65 49.89
CA GLN A 504 -20.20 -13.54 49.54
C GLN A 504 -20.32 -15.09 49.61
N ASP A 505 -20.12 -15.75 48.46
CA ASP A 505 -18.97 -16.66 48.25
C ASP A 505 -18.65 -16.88 46.75
N GLU A 506 -17.45 -17.38 46.40
CA GLU A 506 -16.95 -17.57 45.01
C GLU A 506 -16.98 -19.03 44.51
N PRO A 507 -17.14 -19.28 43.18
CA PRO A 507 -16.89 -20.58 42.56
C PRO A 507 -15.39 -20.79 42.30
N ARG A 508 -14.82 -21.90 42.78
CA ARG A 508 -13.37 -22.09 42.89
C ARG A 508 -12.72 -22.91 41.75
N THR A 509 -13.28 -22.85 40.54
CA THR A 509 -13.02 -23.85 39.48
C THR A 509 -12.03 -23.40 38.39
N ASP A 510 -12.03 -22.12 38.00
CA ASP A 510 -11.31 -21.65 36.79
C ASP A 510 -9.77 -21.61 36.92
N LEU A 511 -9.23 -21.70 38.13
CA LEU A 511 -7.81 -21.39 38.37
C LEU A 511 -6.84 -22.40 37.73
N ASN A 512 -7.26 -23.67 37.60
CA ASN A 512 -6.40 -24.75 37.10
C ASN A 512 -6.20 -24.67 35.57
N GLU A 513 -7.26 -24.41 34.79
CA GLU A 513 -7.15 -24.29 33.33
C GLU A 513 -6.32 -23.05 32.93
N VAL A 514 -6.48 -21.94 33.65
CA VAL A 514 -5.66 -20.73 33.47
C VAL A 514 -4.19 -21.01 33.80
N GLN A 515 -3.90 -21.85 34.80
CA GLN A 515 -2.53 -22.25 35.13
C GLN A 515 -1.91 -23.14 34.05
N GLU A 516 -2.66 -24.10 33.50
CA GLU A 516 -2.17 -25.00 32.44
C GLU A 516 -1.87 -24.23 31.13
N LEU A 517 -2.75 -23.30 30.75
CA LEU A 517 -2.54 -22.39 29.61
C LEU A 517 -1.31 -21.47 29.81
N LEU A 518 -1.04 -21.04 31.04
CA LEU A 518 0.10 -20.18 31.36
C LEU A 518 1.44 -20.94 31.27
N GLU A 519 1.49 -22.22 31.66
CA GLU A 519 2.68 -23.05 31.51
C GLU A 519 3.00 -23.32 30.03
N ILE A 520 1.99 -23.57 29.19
CA ILE A 520 2.15 -23.72 27.73
C ILE A 520 2.75 -22.45 27.11
N ALA A 521 2.18 -21.27 27.43
CA ALA A 521 2.68 -19.99 26.93
C ALA A 521 4.10 -19.66 27.42
N LEU A 522 4.48 -20.08 28.63
CA LEU A 522 5.83 -19.92 29.15
C LEU A 522 6.85 -20.83 28.45
N LEU A 523 6.47 -22.08 28.12
CA LEU A 523 7.30 -23.02 27.38
C LEU A 523 7.54 -22.55 25.94
N GLU A 524 6.49 -22.12 25.24
CA GLU A 524 6.58 -21.60 23.86
C GLU A 524 7.46 -20.33 23.80
N LYS A 525 7.29 -19.42 24.76
CA LYS A 525 8.16 -18.25 24.93
C LYS A 525 9.62 -18.62 25.20
N HIS A 526 9.89 -19.69 25.96
CA HIS A 526 11.26 -20.15 26.21
C HIS A 526 11.89 -20.74 24.94
N PHE A 527 11.14 -21.56 24.20
CA PHE A 527 11.58 -22.16 22.93
C PHE A 527 11.97 -21.10 21.90
N LEU A 528 11.11 -20.10 21.67
CA LEU A 528 11.39 -18.96 20.78
C LEU A 528 12.64 -18.17 21.22
N HIS A 529 12.87 -18.05 22.52
CA HIS A 529 14.04 -17.35 23.07
C HIS A 529 15.35 -18.15 22.92
N GLU A 530 15.26 -19.48 22.79
CA GLU A 530 16.36 -20.41 22.51
C GLU A 530 16.71 -20.42 21.00
N GLU A 531 15.72 -20.44 20.11
CA GLU A 531 15.94 -20.31 18.66
C GLU A 531 16.54 -18.96 18.29
N LEU A 532 16.03 -17.86 18.86
CA LEU A 532 16.56 -16.52 18.64
C LEU A 532 17.99 -16.34 19.18
N ARG A 533 18.41 -17.20 20.13
CA ARG A 533 19.82 -17.29 20.58
C ARG A 533 20.70 -18.05 19.58
N LYS A 534 20.22 -19.17 19.01
CA LYS A 534 20.92 -19.95 17.98
C LYS A 534 21.11 -19.17 16.67
N LEU A 535 20.06 -18.51 16.19
CA LEU A 535 20.11 -17.65 14.99
C LEU A 535 21.14 -16.51 15.14
N LYS A 536 21.41 -16.05 16.36
CA LYS A 536 22.46 -15.07 16.68
C LYS A 536 23.88 -15.64 16.75
N GLN A 537 24.07 -16.96 16.71
CA GLN A 537 25.38 -17.62 16.63
C GLN A 537 25.71 -18.16 15.24
N GLU A 538 24.70 -18.39 14.37
CA GLU A 538 24.90 -18.94 13.02
C GLU A 538 24.96 -17.86 11.91
N SER A 539 24.60 -16.60 12.20
CA SER A 539 24.75 -15.49 11.25
C SER A 539 26.18 -14.92 11.28
N ASN A 540 26.98 -15.23 10.26
CA ASN A 540 28.39 -14.84 10.15
C ASN A 540 28.55 -13.37 9.65
N VAL A 541 28.12 -12.41 10.47
CA VAL A 541 27.99 -10.97 10.12
C VAL A 541 29.32 -10.36 9.63
N ASP A 542 30.42 -10.67 10.31
CA ASP A 542 31.76 -10.13 10.02
C ASP A 542 32.21 -10.40 8.58
N LEU A 543 31.78 -11.53 7.99
CA LEU A 543 32.09 -11.92 6.61
C LEU A 543 31.29 -11.10 5.58
N LEU A 544 30.06 -10.71 5.93
CA LEU A 544 29.23 -9.81 5.12
C LEU A 544 29.73 -8.36 5.15
N GLU A 545 30.22 -7.87 6.28
CA GLU A 545 30.85 -6.54 6.35
C GLU A 545 32.14 -6.49 5.51
N GLN A 546 32.97 -7.54 5.58
CA GLN A 546 34.22 -7.63 4.82
C GLN A 546 34.00 -7.69 3.30
N GLU A 547 32.99 -8.43 2.82
CA GLU A 547 32.66 -8.45 1.38
C GLU A 547 32.01 -7.14 0.91
N LEU A 548 31.25 -6.44 1.78
CA LEU A 548 30.68 -5.11 1.50
C LEU A 548 31.75 -4.01 1.36
N GLU A 549 32.79 -4.02 2.19
CA GLU A 549 33.91 -3.07 2.06
C GLU A 549 34.76 -3.35 0.81
N LYS A 550 34.96 -4.62 0.49
CA LYS A 550 35.61 -5.08 -0.74
C LYS A 550 34.85 -4.58 -1.98
N GLU A 551 33.52 -4.69 -2.03
CA GLU A 551 32.70 -4.16 -3.13
C GLU A 551 32.74 -2.61 -3.21
N ARG A 552 32.72 -1.91 -2.06
CA ARG A 552 32.93 -0.45 -2.00
C ARG A 552 34.26 -0.03 -2.60
N SER A 553 35.35 -0.75 -2.31
CA SER A 553 36.68 -0.48 -2.86
C SER A 553 36.72 -0.64 -4.39
N MET A 554 35.99 -1.64 -4.92
CA MET A 554 35.94 -1.93 -6.36
C MET A 554 35.20 -0.84 -7.15
N ARG A 555 34.13 -0.27 -6.58
CA ARG A 555 33.40 0.85 -7.19
C ARG A 555 34.24 2.12 -7.28
N LEU A 556 34.99 2.46 -6.22
CA LEU A 556 35.91 3.61 -6.20
C LEU A 556 36.99 3.51 -7.30
N GLN A 557 37.58 2.33 -7.50
CA GLN A 557 38.55 2.12 -8.60
C GLN A 557 37.92 2.25 -10.00
N LEU A 558 36.64 1.91 -10.14
CA LEU A 558 35.91 2.03 -11.41
C LEU A 558 35.60 3.50 -11.72
N GLU A 559 35.16 4.28 -10.72
CA GLU A 559 34.89 5.71 -10.85
C GLU A 559 36.16 6.51 -11.15
N GLN A 560 37.31 6.16 -10.57
CA GLN A 560 38.60 6.78 -10.94
C GLN A 560 38.95 6.51 -12.42
N LYS A 561 38.87 5.26 -12.88
CA LYS A 561 39.14 4.91 -14.30
C LYS A 561 38.22 5.65 -15.27
N ILE A 562 36.94 5.81 -14.94
CA ILE A 562 35.98 6.55 -15.77
C ILE A 562 36.34 8.05 -15.83
N ASN A 563 36.77 8.65 -14.72
CA ASN A 563 37.17 10.06 -14.68
C ASN A 563 38.48 10.32 -15.45
N ASP A 564 39.45 9.40 -15.43
CA ASP A 564 40.69 9.56 -16.19
C ASP A 564 40.47 9.39 -17.71
N ILE A 565 39.58 8.47 -18.12
CA ILE A 565 39.12 8.37 -19.51
C ILE A 565 38.44 9.68 -19.95
N LEU A 566 37.56 10.26 -19.12
CA LEU A 566 36.89 11.53 -19.42
C LEU A 566 37.85 12.72 -19.58
N LYS A 567 38.96 12.76 -18.83
CA LYS A 567 40.02 13.77 -19.02
C LYS A 567 40.79 13.56 -20.32
N SER A 568 41.13 12.31 -20.65
CA SER A 568 41.92 11.99 -21.87
C SER A 568 41.22 12.38 -23.19
N SER A 569 39.91 12.59 -23.16
CA SER A 569 39.09 12.89 -24.35
C SER A 569 38.96 14.39 -24.69
N HIS A 570 39.68 15.30 -24.01
CA HIS A 570 39.37 16.74 -24.06
C HIS A 570 40.48 17.66 -24.63
N ASP A 571 41.66 17.13 -24.98
CA ASP A 571 42.83 17.92 -25.41
C ASP A 571 43.12 17.94 -26.93
N ASP A 572 42.29 17.30 -27.77
CA ASP A 572 42.54 17.18 -29.21
C ASP A 572 41.76 18.17 -30.10
N SER A 573 42.49 18.78 -31.05
CA SER A 573 42.04 19.58 -32.21
C SER A 573 41.58 21.04 -32.00
N ALA A 574 42.18 21.95 -32.78
CA ALA A 574 41.85 23.39 -32.88
C ALA A 574 42.02 23.91 -34.33
N CYS A 575 41.69 25.20 -34.58
CA CYS A 575 41.83 25.94 -35.86
C CYS A 575 40.82 25.54 -36.98
N GLN A 576 40.40 26.38 -37.97
CA GLN A 576 40.79 27.74 -38.43
C GLN A 576 39.55 28.66 -38.74
N THR A 577 39.75 29.82 -39.38
CA THR A 577 38.71 30.83 -39.82
C THR A 577 38.83 31.17 -41.32
N PRO A 578 37.87 31.91 -41.96
CA PRO A 578 38.13 33.35 -42.28
C PRO A 578 36.86 34.27 -42.34
N LYS A 579 36.91 35.44 -43.04
CA LYS A 579 36.08 36.66 -42.84
C LYS A 579 35.32 37.24 -44.07
N ALA A 580 34.12 37.81 -43.84
CA ALA A 580 33.58 39.18 -44.22
C ALA A 580 33.53 39.64 -45.72
N PRO A 581 32.98 40.83 -46.14
CA PRO A 581 32.44 42.00 -45.39
C PRO A 581 31.05 42.58 -45.94
N PRO A 582 30.70 43.90 -46.09
CA PRO A 582 29.31 44.46 -45.91
C PRO A 582 28.79 45.21 -47.21
N PRO A 583 28.00 46.34 -47.28
CA PRO A 583 27.27 47.19 -46.28
C PRO A 583 25.88 47.83 -46.72
N ASP A 584 25.38 48.78 -45.89
CA ASP A 584 24.55 50.01 -46.16
C ASP A 584 23.04 50.00 -46.59
N THR A 585 22.43 51.21 -46.55
CA THR A 585 20.98 51.58 -46.46
C THR A 585 20.66 52.87 -47.26
N PRO A 586 19.43 53.46 -47.31
CA PRO A 586 18.05 52.93 -47.26
C PRO A 586 17.08 53.51 -48.35
N ALA A 587 15.89 52.90 -48.53
CA ALA A 587 14.73 53.48 -49.24
C ALA A 587 13.38 52.87 -48.72
N GLY A 588 12.20 53.47 -48.92
CA GLY A 588 11.93 54.81 -49.48
C GLY A 588 10.47 55.32 -49.43
N SER A 589 9.44 54.57 -49.83
CA SER A 589 8.12 55.11 -50.22
C SER A 589 6.94 54.87 -49.26
N SER A 590 6.01 55.83 -49.25
CA SER A 590 4.66 55.77 -48.64
C SER A 590 3.62 55.15 -49.61
N ALA A 591 2.39 54.81 -49.23
CA ALA A 591 1.70 55.02 -47.95
C ALA A 591 0.72 53.88 -47.63
N ASP A 592 0.72 53.40 -46.38
CA ASP A 592 -0.50 52.98 -45.71
C ASP A 592 -0.33 53.23 -44.20
N LYS A 593 -0.88 54.34 -43.69
CA LYS A 593 -0.54 54.88 -42.36
C LYS A 593 -1.72 55.60 -41.70
N GLN A 594 -2.58 54.82 -41.03
CA GLN A 594 -3.22 55.31 -39.82
C GLN A 594 -3.55 54.22 -38.79
N GLN A 595 -3.79 52.98 -39.23
CA GLN A 595 -4.20 51.88 -38.33
C GLN A 595 -3.03 51.22 -37.58
N ASP A 596 -1.90 50.94 -38.24
CA ASP A 596 -0.72 50.31 -37.61
C ASP A 596 -0.05 51.16 -36.52
N THR A 597 -0.22 52.49 -36.56
CA THR A 597 0.44 53.42 -35.63
C THR A 597 0.00 53.28 -34.16
N LEU A 598 -1.16 52.67 -33.89
CA LEU A 598 -1.59 52.33 -32.53
C LEU A 598 -1.11 50.94 -32.12
N TYR A 599 -1.28 49.93 -32.98
CA TYR A 599 -0.90 48.55 -32.68
C TYR A 599 0.62 48.43 -32.47
N SER A 600 1.43 49.03 -33.34
CA SER A 600 2.90 49.08 -33.19
C SER A 600 3.35 49.82 -31.92
N ARG A 601 2.67 50.89 -31.50
CA ARG A 601 2.98 51.61 -30.25
C ARG A 601 2.63 50.78 -29.02
N VAL A 602 1.46 50.13 -28.98
CA VAL A 602 1.07 49.24 -27.88
C VAL A 602 1.98 48.01 -27.82
N LEU A 603 2.31 47.41 -28.97
CA LEU A 603 3.21 46.26 -29.04
C LEU A 603 4.64 46.65 -28.62
N THR A 604 5.15 47.81 -29.01
CA THR A 604 6.46 48.32 -28.57
C THR A 604 6.47 48.68 -27.09
N PHE A 605 5.38 49.24 -26.55
CA PHE A 605 5.23 49.49 -25.12
C PHE A 605 5.24 48.18 -24.32
N LEU A 606 4.49 47.17 -24.76
CA LEU A 606 4.53 45.82 -24.20
C LEU A 606 5.93 45.20 -24.29
N TYR A 607 6.59 45.25 -25.46
CA TYR A 607 7.94 44.71 -25.63
C TYR A 607 8.97 45.44 -24.75
N LYS A 608 8.81 46.75 -24.52
CA LYS A 608 9.73 47.58 -23.71
C LYS A 608 9.41 47.59 -22.21
N HIS A 609 8.26 47.10 -21.76
CA HIS A 609 7.95 46.89 -20.33
C HIS A 609 8.02 45.41 -19.91
N VAL A 610 7.75 44.47 -20.82
CA VAL A 610 7.87 43.03 -20.57
C VAL A 610 9.27 42.52 -20.92
N GLY A 611 9.93 43.07 -21.95
CA GLY A 611 11.28 42.67 -22.35
C GLY A 611 12.37 42.95 -21.29
N VAL A 612 12.17 43.97 -20.45
CA VAL A 612 13.05 44.25 -19.29
C VAL A 612 13.05 43.08 -18.28
N TYR A 613 12.01 42.24 -18.27
CA TYR A 613 11.96 41.00 -17.47
C TYR A 613 12.61 39.78 -18.17
N ILE A 614 13.16 39.95 -19.38
CA ILE A 614 13.74 38.88 -20.21
C ILE A 614 15.28 38.98 -20.30
N GLU A 615 15.89 40.14 -20.02
CA GLU A 615 17.35 40.30 -20.12
C GLU A 615 18.14 39.81 -18.88
N ASP A 616 17.48 39.63 -17.72
CA ASP A 616 18.10 39.21 -16.45
C ASP A 616 18.52 37.71 -16.39
N PHE A 617 18.49 36.99 -17.51
CA PHE A 617 18.90 35.58 -17.61
C PHE A 617 20.44 35.38 -17.62
N ARG A 618 21.16 36.06 -16.73
CA ARG A 618 22.58 35.83 -16.41
C ARG A 618 22.82 35.69 -14.90
N PHE A 619 22.40 34.55 -14.35
CA PHE A 619 22.84 34.11 -13.02
C PHE A 619 23.64 32.81 -13.11
N GLN A 620 24.64 32.68 -12.23
CA GLN A 620 25.62 31.59 -12.26
C GLN A 620 25.03 30.26 -11.78
N PRO A 621 25.59 29.11 -12.21
CA PRO A 621 25.27 27.82 -11.62
C PRO A 621 25.89 27.73 -10.21
N GLU A 622 25.12 28.06 -9.19
CA GLU A 622 25.44 27.70 -7.80
C GLU A 622 25.18 26.20 -7.62
N GLU A 623 26.16 25.46 -7.10
CA GLU A 623 26.15 24.00 -7.09
C GLU A 623 25.07 23.46 -6.16
N THR A 624 24.17 22.61 -6.68
CA THR A 624 23.20 21.90 -5.84
C THR A 624 23.93 20.82 -5.03
N PRO A 625 23.98 20.89 -3.69
CA PRO A 625 24.55 19.82 -2.89
C PRO A 625 23.71 18.55 -3.07
N VAL A 626 24.38 17.40 -3.16
CA VAL A 626 23.72 16.10 -3.28
C VAL A 626 22.90 15.84 -2.01
N GLU A 627 21.58 15.66 -2.15
CA GLU A 627 20.73 15.17 -1.07
C GLU A 627 21.09 13.70 -0.76
N THR A 628 22.03 13.50 0.16
CA THR A 628 22.30 12.18 0.76
C THR A 628 21.07 11.73 1.53
N GLU A 629 20.68 10.45 1.40
CA GLU A 629 19.48 9.92 2.08
C GLU A 629 19.70 9.85 3.61
N GLU A 630 19.30 10.91 4.31
CA GLU A 630 19.46 11.01 5.77
C GLU A 630 18.64 9.94 6.53
N PRO A 631 19.19 9.40 7.65
CA PRO A 631 18.56 8.33 8.42
C PRO A 631 17.26 8.75 9.10
N LEU A 632 16.45 7.74 9.49
CA LEU A 632 15.15 7.96 10.13
C LEU A 632 15.26 8.79 11.42
N SER A 633 14.39 9.78 11.57
CA SER A 633 14.23 10.51 12.84
C SER A 633 12.75 10.69 13.16
N ALA A 634 12.24 9.92 14.13
CA ALA A 634 10.85 10.01 14.61
C ALA A 634 10.44 11.45 15.01
N ARG A 635 11.41 12.26 15.46
CA ARG A 635 11.22 13.68 15.77
C ARG A 635 10.97 14.54 14.51
N ARG A 636 11.68 14.29 13.40
CA ARG A 636 11.39 14.93 12.10
C ARG A 636 10.07 14.43 11.49
N LEU A 637 9.78 13.14 11.55
CA LEU A 637 8.50 12.57 11.10
C LEU A 637 7.32 13.27 11.81
N THR A 638 7.38 13.37 13.13
CA THR A 638 6.36 14.04 13.95
C THR A 638 6.19 15.51 13.57
N GLU A 639 7.28 16.25 13.33
CA GLU A 639 7.18 17.65 12.94
C GLU A 639 6.71 17.84 11.49
N ASN A 640 7.11 16.98 10.54
CA ASN A 640 6.58 16.99 9.17
C ASN A 640 5.07 16.71 9.16
N MET A 641 4.57 15.78 9.99
CA MET A 641 3.13 15.58 10.17
C MET A 641 2.42 16.83 10.75
N ARG A 642 3.06 17.56 11.68
CA ARG A 642 2.52 18.85 12.19
C ARG A 642 2.59 19.98 11.18
N ARG A 643 3.59 20.03 10.31
CA ARG A 643 3.68 20.97 9.18
C ARG A 643 2.57 20.68 8.17
N LEU A 644 2.42 19.42 7.76
CA LEU A 644 1.34 18.95 6.89
C LEU A 644 -0.06 19.25 7.46
N LYS A 645 -0.32 18.95 8.76
CA LYS A 645 -1.60 19.25 9.42
C LYS A 645 -1.90 20.76 9.53
N ARG A 646 -0.88 21.63 9.53
CA ARG A 646 -1.03 23.09 9.41
C ARG A 646 -1.31 23.52 7.98
N GLY A 647 -0.53 23.05 7.00
CA GLY A 647 -0.69 23.39 5.59
C GLY A 647 -2.01 22.91 4.97
N TYR A 648 -2.55 21.79 5.44
CA TYR A 648 -3.83 21.24 4.97
C TYR A 648 -5.06 21.92 5.57
N ARG A 649 -4.96 22.59 6.74
CA ARG A 649 -6.12 23.19 7.43
C ARG A 649 -6.89 24.20 6.54
N PRO A 650 -6.27 25.18 5.85
CA PRO A 650 -6.99 26.09 4.96
C PRO A 650 -7.67 25.38 3.78
N VAL A 651 -7.05 24.32 3.25
CA VAL A 651 -7.62 23.51 2.16
C VAL A 651 -8.87 22.76 2.63
N ARG A 652 -8.84 22.21 3.85
CA ARG A 652 -10.01 21.56 4.46
C ARG A 652 -11.18 22.54 4.60
N HIS A 653 -10.97 23.73 5.16
CA HIS A 653 -12.04 24.73 5.30
C HIS A 653 -12.58 25.20 3.94
N PHE A 654 -11.73 25.38 2.92
CA PHE A 654 -12.20 25.71 1.57
C PHE A 654 -13.09 24.61 0.97
N LEU A 655 -12.69 23.34 1.09
CA LEU A 655 -13.49 22.20 0.62
C LEU A 655 -14.80 22.03 1.42
N GLN A 656 -14.78 22.29 2.73
CA GLN A 656 -16.00 22.29 3.56
C GLN A 656 -16.96 23.40 3.15
N ASN A 657 -16.47 24.61 2.87
CA ASN A 657 -17.29 25.73 2.41
C ASN A 657 -17.86 25.49 1.00
N LEU A 658 -17.07 24.90 0.09
CA LEU A 658 -17.53 24.49 -1.24
C LEU A 658 -18.60 23.38 -1.13
N SER A 659 -18.40 22.41 -0.24
CA SER A 659 -19.37 21.36 0.06
C SER A 659 -20.68 21.96 0.60
N ALA A 660 -20.61 22.90 1.54
CA ALA A 660 -21.77 23.56 2.14
C ALA A 660 -22.58 24.38 1.13
N LEU A 661 -21.92 25.01 0.14
CA LEU A 661 -22.59 25.65 -0.99
C LEU A 661 -23.26 24.62 -1.91
N SER A 662 -22.58 23.51 -2.22
CA SER A 662 -23.15 22.44 -3.07
C SER A 662 -24.32 21.69 -2.40
N SER A 663 -24.32 21.60 -1.07
CA SER A 663 -25.38 20.99 -0.27
C SER A 663 -26.43 22.00 0.21
N TRP A 664 -26.44 23.22 -0.35
CA TRP A 664 -27.41 24.28 -0.05
C TRP A 664 -27.59 24.64 1.44
N TYR A 665 -26.53 24.44 2.25
CA TYR A 665 -26.56 24.57 3.72
C TYR A 665 -27.07 25.95 4.20
N SER A 666 -26.80 26.99 3.41
CA SER A 666 -27.52 28.26 3.49
C SER A 666 -28.16 28.53 2.13
N ALA A 667 -29.46 28.29 2.02
CA ALA A 667 -30.18 28.37 0.74
C ALA A 667 -30.06 29.74 0.06
N TYR A 668 -30.11 30.83 0.83
CA TYR A 668 -29.98 32.20 0.30
C TYR A 668 -28.60 32.46 -0.31
N THR A 669 -27.51 32.15 0.40
CA THR A 669 -26.15 32.39 -0.11
C THR A 669 -25.82 31.47 -1.28
N SER A 670 -26.28 30.22 -1.23
CA SER A 670 -26.12 29.24 -2.30
C SER A 670 -26.88 29.67 -3.57
N ALA A 671 -28.12 30.16 -3.43
CA ALA A 671 -28.91 30.72 -4.53
C ALA A 671 -28.21 31.92 -5.19
N VAL A 672 -27.73 32.88 -4.41
CA VAL A 672 -27.05 34.08 -4.94
C VAL A 672 -25.76 33.69 -5.69
N VAL A 673 -24.94 32.81 -5.11
CA VAL A 673 -23.72 32.31 -5.78
C VAL A 673 -24.06 31.55 -7.06
N PHE A 674 -25.10 30.71 -7.05
CA PHE A 674 -25.56 29.97 -8.22
C PHE A 674 -26.08 30.90 -9.33
N ILE A 675 -26.89 31.91 -9.00
CA ILE A 675 -27.42 32.88 -9.98
C ILE A 675 -26.28 33.68 -10.62
N VAL A 676 -25.33 34.18 -9.83
CA VAL A 676 -24.16 34.91 -10.34
C VAL A 676 -23.29 34.02 -11.24
N TYR A 677 -23.05 32.77 -10.83
CA TYR A 677 -22.32 31.80 -11.64
C TYR A 677 -23.03 31.48 -12.96
N MET A 678 -24.34 31.20 -12.93
CA MET A 678 -25.13 30.88 -14.12
C MET A 678 -25.22 32.06 -15.09
N TYR A 679 -25.34 33.29 -14.59
CA TYR A 679 -25.28 34.51 -15.40
C TYR A 679 -23.90 34.68 -16.06
N ALA A 680 -22.81 34.50 -15.30
CA ALA A 680 -21.46 34.55 -15.84
C ALA A 680 -21.19 33.43 -16.87
N ALA A 681 -21.76 32.23 -16.67
CA ALA A 681 -21.67 31.13 -17.62
C ALA A 681 -22.46 31.41 -18.91
N TRP A 682 -23.68 31.93 -18.80
CA TRP A 682 -24.56 32.24 -19.94
C TRP A 682 -23.95 33.28 -20.90
N HIS A 683 -23.25 34.27 -20.35
CA HIS A 683 -22.54 35.28 -21.14
C HIS A 683 -21.09 34.88 -21.53
N GLY A 684 -20.62 33.67 -21.18
CA GLY A 684 -19.26 33.20 -21.45
C GLY A 684 -18.16 33.79 -20.55
N TRP A 685 -18.53 34.60 -19.56
CA TRP A 685 -17.63 35.35 -18.68
C TRP A 685 -17.13 34.56 -17.45
N ALA A 686 -17.48 33.28 -17.33
CA ALA A 686 -17.05 32.43 -16.21
C ALA A 686 -15.52 32.35 -16.04
N ILE A 687 -14.76 32.27 -17.14
CA ILE A 687 -13.28 32.25 -17.11
C ILE A 687 -12.72 33.61 -16.61
N PRO A 688 -13.10 34.77 -17.19
CA PRO A 688 -12.81 36.09 -16.62
C PRO A 688 -13.15 36.22 -15.14
N MET A 689 -14.32 35.74 -14.71
CA MET A 689 -14.78 35.83 -13.32
C MET A 689 -13.85 35.11 -12.35
N PHE A 690 -13.46 33.86 -12.63
CA PHE A 690 -12.54 33.11 -11.77
C PHE A 690 -11.13 33.70 -11.77
N LEU A 691 -10.63 34.18 -12.91
CA LEU A 691 -9.34 34.86 -13.00
C LEU A 691 -9.34 36.17 -12.18
N PHE A 692 -10.40 36.97 -12.28
CA PHE A 692 -10.57 38.19 -11.50
C PHE A 692 -10.61 37.90 -9.99
N LEU A 693 -11.35 36.88 -9.55
CA LEU A 693 -11.41 36.48 -8.13
C LEU A 693 -10.04 36.01 -7.61
N ALA A 694 -9.26 35.28 -8.42
CA ALA A 694 -7.90 34.88 -8.07
C ALA A 694 -6.94 36.09 -7.95
N ILE A 695 -7.00 37.02 -8.91
CA ILE A 695 -6.27 38.29 -8.89
C ILE A 695 -6.63 39.11 -7.65
N LEU A 696 -7.94 39.31 -7.39
CA LEU A 696 -8.44 40.06 -6.23
C LEU A 696 -7.95 39.45 -4.91
N ARG A 697 -7.94 38.12 -4.79
CA ARG A 697 -7.42 37.44 -3.60
C ARG A 697 -5.91 37.63 -3.44
N LEU A 698 -5.14 37.57 -4.53
CA LEU A 698 -3.70 37.87 -4.50
C LEU A 698 -3.42 39.33 -4.12
N SER A 699 -4.22 40.29 -4.60
CA SER A 699 -4.12 41.71 -4.23
C SER A 699 -4.47 41.97 -2.76
N LEU A 700 -5.50 41.30 -2.23
CA LEU A 700 -5.82 41.35 -0.80
C LEU A 700 -4.70 40.75 0.05
N ASN A 701 -4.13 39.61 -0.37
CA ASN A 701 -2.97 39.02 0.30
C ASN A 701 -1.73 39.95 0.24
N TYR A 702 -1.52 40.71 -0.84
CA TYR A 702 -0.45 41.71 -0.94
C TYR A 702 -0.63 42.86 0.05
N LEU A 703 -1.86 43.39 0.18
CA LEU A 703 -2.18 44.44 1.15
C LEU A 703 -1.97 43.94 2.60
N ILE A 704 -2.37 42.70 2.89
CA ILE A 704 -2.13 42.05 4.18
C ILE A 704 -0.62 41.87 4.45
N ALA A 705 0.16 41.45 3.45
CA ALA A 705 1.62 41.35 3.55
C ALA A 705 2.31 42.73 3.73
N ARG A 706 1.73 43.79 3.17
CA ARG A 706 2.08 45.21 3.42
C ARG A 706 1.56 45.75 4.76
N GLY A 707 0.93 44.92 5.60
CA GLY A 707 0.52 45.24 6.97
C GLY A 707 -0.93 45.72 7.15
N TRP A 708 -1.74 45.77 6.09
CA TRP A 708 -3.14 46.23 6.18
C TRP A 708 -4.04 45.12 6.76
N ARG A 709 -4.69 45.38 7.91
CA ARG A 709 -5.62 44.45 8.55
C ARG A 709 -7.05 44.58 7.98
N ILE A 710 -7.27 44.04 6.77
CA ILE A 710 -8.59 43.99 6.13
C ILE A 710 -9.33 42.72 6.57
N GLN A 711 -10.33 42.84 7.43
CA GLN A 711 -11.11 41.71 7.94
C GLN A 711 -12.41 41.50 7.13
N TRP A 712 -12.27 40.93 5.93
CA TRP A 712 -13.41 40.54 5.09
C TRP A 712 -13.68 39.04 5.19
N SER A 713 -14.81 38.67 5.81
CA SER A 713 -15.44 37.35 5.62
C SER A 713 -16.87 37.54 5.12
N ILE A 714 -17.19 36.91 4.00
CA ILE A 714 -18.54 36.88 3.39
C ILE A 714 -19.19 35.49 3.58
N VAL A 715 -18.48 34.56 4.26
CA VAL A 715 -18.97 33.22 4.56
C VAL A 715 -19.24 33.11 6.07
N PRO A 716 -20.41 32.59 6.50
CA PRO A 716 -20.70 32.35 7.91
C PRO A 716 -19.65 31.43 8.55
N GLU A 717 -19.17 31.81 9.74
CA GLU A 717 -18.20 31.02 10.49
C GLU A 717 -18.91 29.84 11.17
N LEU A 718 -18.85 28.67 10.52
CA LEU A 718 -19.33 27.41 11.08
C LEU A 718 -18.53 27.08 12.35
N VAL A 719 -19.22 27.13 13.49
CA VAL A 719 -18.65 26.87 14.82
C VAL A 719 -18.03 25.47 14.85
N GLU A 720 -16.70 25.38 15.02
CA GLU A 720 -16.04 24.09 15.27
C GLU A 720 -16.51 23.52 16.62
N SER A 721 -17.22 22.39 16.57
CA SER A 721 -17.57 21.62 17.77
C SER A 721 -16.28 21.14 18.45
N VAL A 722 -16.07 21.53 19.70
CA VAL A 722 -14.87 21.16 20.47
C VAL A 722 -14.87 19.65 20.77
N GLU A 723 -14.02 18.90 20.08
CA GLU A 723 -13.72 17.51 20.46
C GLU A 723 -12.99 17.49 21.82
N PRO A 724 -13.43 16.68 22.80
CA PRO A 724 -12.74 16.53 24.07
C PRO A 724 -11.43 15.72 23.92
N PRO A 725 -10.44 15.91 24.80
CA PRO A 725 -9.17 15.20 24.72
C PRO A 725 -9.34 13.71 25.05
N LYS A 726 -9.20 12.84 24.04
CA LYS A 726 -9.03 11.40 24.26
C LYS A 726 -7.59 11.07 24.63
N GLU A 727 -7.42 10.09 25.51
CA GLU A 727 -6.16 9.73 26.16
C GLU A 727 -5.13 9.13 25.18
N ASP A 728 -3.85 9.50 25.33
CA ASP A 728 -2.73 8.91 24.59
C ASP A 728 -2.41 7.48 25.09
N ARG A 729 -3.23 6.48 24.73
CA ARG A 729 -2.88 5.06 24.95
C ARG A 729 -1.84 4.56 23.92
N THR A 730 -0.63 4.35 24.42
CA THR A 730 0.39 3.41 23.91
C THR A 730 0.66 3.39 22.39
N MET A 731 0.85 4.57 21.78
CA MET A 731 1.55 4.75 20.50
C MET A 731 3.07 4.45 20.58
N SER A 732 3.46 3.42 21.35
CA SER A 732 4.85 2.99 21.57
C SER A 732 5.07 1.52 21.19
N GLU A 733 4.09 0.64 21.38
CA GLU A 733 4.23 -0.80 21.14
C GLU A 733 4.10 -1.14 19.65
N LYS A 734 3.23 -0.42 18.92
CA LYS A 734 3.08 -0.59 17.46
C LYS A 734 4.24 -0.05 16.61
N PHE A 735 5.28 0.54 17.20
CA PHE A 735 6.31 1.28 16.45
C PHE A 735 7.60 0.51 16.14
N GLN A 736 7.84 -0.68 16.70
CA GLN A 736 9.01 -1.48 16.30
C GLN A 736 8.88 -2.09 14.89
N LEU A 737 7.66 -2.29 14.38
CA LEU A 737 7.42 -2.89 13.05
C LEU A 737 7.59 -1.89 11.88
N VAL A 738 7.82 -0.59 12.15
CA VAL A 738 7.65 0.48 11.15
C VAL A 738 8.95 1.21 10.81
N LEU A 739 10.13 0.68 11.16
CA LEU A 739 11.41 1.39 10.94
C LEU A 739 11.74 1.65 9.46
N VAL A 740 11.55 0.67 8.56
CA VAL A 740 11.81 0.84 7.11
C VAL A 740 10.70 1.66 6.43
N VAL A 741 9.45 1.38 6.76
CA VAL A 741 8.29 2.09 6.18
C VAL A 741 8.24 3.56 6.61
N ALA A 742 8.64 3.87 7.85
CA ALA A 742 8.64 5.23 8.37
C ALA A 742 9.62 6.16 7.64
N GLN A 743 10.72 5.68 7.06
CA GLN A 743 11.65 6.56 6.32
C GLN A 743 11.03 7.00 4.99
N LYS A 744 10.37 6.05 4.30
CA LYS A 744 9.59 6.34 3.08
C LYS A 744 8.41 7.28 3.39
N ALA A 745 7.72 7.07 4.51
CA ALA A 745 6.65 7.95 4.97
C ALA A 745 7.16 9.35 5.38
N GLN A 746 8.28 9.44 6.11
CA GLN A 746 8.95 10.69 6.49
C GLN A 746 9.30 11.54 5.26
N ASN A 747 9.82 10.89 4.22
CA ASN A 747 10.24 11.55 2.98
C ASN A 747 9.06 11.85 2.03
N ILE A 748 7.88 11.24 2.23
CA ILE A 748 6.62 11.63 1.57
C ILE A 748 5.97 12.80 2.31
N PHE A 749 5.77 12.69 3.62
CA PHE A 749 5.16 13.76 4.43
C PHE A 749 6.02 15.04 4.49
N GLY A 750 7.36 14.91 4.42
CA GLY A 750 8.27 16.03 4.20
C GLY A 750 7.92 16.76 2.90
N ARG A 751 8.09 16.09 1.75
CA ARG A 751 7.80 16.66 0.43
C ARG A 751 6.38 17.24 0.32
N MET A 752 5.36 16.61 0.92
CA MET A 752 4.00 17.16 0.93
C MET A 752 3.87 18.43 1.79
N ALA A 753 4.54 18.49 2.95
CA ALA A 753 4.59 19.71 3.77
C ALA A 753 5.36 20.83 3.06
N ASP A 754 6.51 20.52 2.46
CA ASP A 754 7.36 21.49 1.73
C ASP A 754 6.60 22.08 0.52
N VAL A 755 5.86 21.25 -0.22
CA VAL A 755 4.98 21.68 -1.32
C VAL A 755 3.87 22.63 -0.84
N LEU A 756 3.18 22.30 0.27
CA LEU A 756 2.13 23.16 0.82
C LEU A 756 2.69 24.49 1.36
N GLU A 757 3.87 24.47 1.97
CA GLU A 757 4.56 25.68 2.42
C GLU A 757 5.01 26.55 1.24
N LYS A 758 5.60 25.98 0.17
CA LYS A 758 5.91 26.72 -1.07
C LYS A 758 4.67 27.38 -1.68
N ILE A 759 3.55 26.66 -1.79
CA ILE A 759 2.27 27.20 -2.31
C ILE A 759 1.76 28.34 -1.41
N LYS A 760 1.73 28.13 -0.09
CA LYS A 760 1.38 29.16 0.91
C LYS A 760 2.24 30.42 0.75
N ASN A 761 3.55 30.25 0.62
CA ASN A 761 4.50 31.36 0.58
C ASN A 761 4.41 32.15 -0.74
N LEU A 762 4.14 31.48 -1.86
CA LEU A 762 3.82 32.12 -3.13
C LEU A 762 2.52 32.94 -3.04
N LEU A 763 1.44 32.37 -2.50
CA LEU A 763 0.14 33.04 -2.39
C LEU A 763 0.10 34.17 -1.35
N MET A 764 1.01 34.15 -0.37
CA MET A 764 1.16 35.16 0.68
C MET A 764 2.25 36.21 0.40
N TRP A 765 2.76 36.29 -0.84
CA TRP A 765 3.79 37.26 -1.27
C TRP A 765 5.13 37.21 -0.49
N VAL A 766 5.47 36.06 0.10
CA VAL A 766 6.71 35.88 0.88
C VAL A 766 7.97 36.01 0.00
N GLN A 767 7.87 35.68 -1.29
CA GLN A 767 8.84 36.10 -2.32
C GLN A 767 8.14 36.99 -3.36
N PRO A 768 8.32 38.33 -3.30
CA PRO A 768 7.54 39.24 -4.14
C PRO A 768 7.83 39.05 -5.64
N GLU A 769 9.06 38.74 -6.05
CA GLU A 769 9.43 38.61 -7.47
C GLU A 769 8.72 37.44 -8.19
N LEU A 770 8.66 36.26 -7.56
CA LEU A 770 7.97 35.11 -8.14
C LEU A 770 6.45 35.28 -8.08
N THR A 771 5.92 35.85 -6.99
CA THR A 771 4.49 36.16 -6.88
C THR A 771 4.08 37.25 -7.89
N GLN A 772 4.93 38.25 -8.14
CA GLN A 772 4.70 39.29 -9.15
C GLN A 772 4.68 38.71 -10.58
N LYS A 773 5.56 37.76 -10.89
CA LYS A 773 5.54 37.04 -12.18
C LYS A 773 4.25 36.23 -12.36
N LEU A 774 3.77 35.53 -11.32
CA LEU A 774 2.47 34.86 -11.33
C LEU A 774 1.30 35.85 -11.50
N TYR A 775 1.32 36.94 -10.73
CA TYR A 775 0.29 37.98 -10.74
C TYR A 775 0.18 38.68 -12.10
N ALA A 776 1.32 39.02 -12.73
CA ALA A 776 1.36 39.57 -14.09
C ALA A 776 0.83 38.56 -15.13
N GLY A 777 1.19 37.28 -15.01
CA GLY A 777 0.66 36.22 -15.88
C GLY A 777 -0.86 36.04 -15.76
N LEU A 778 -1.41 36.14 -14.54
CA LEU A 778 -2.86 36.12 -14.30
C LEU A 778 -3.55 37.34 -14.91
N TRP A 779 -2.97 38.54 -14.81
CA TRP A 779 -3.50 39.74 -15.46
C TRP A 779 -3.51 39.64 -17.00
N VAL A 780 -2.44 39.10 -17.61
CA VAL A 780 -2.40 38.86 -19.06
C VAL A 780 -3.47 37.83 -19.47
N ALA A 781 -3.63 36.75 -18.70
CA ALA A 781 -4.68 35.76 -18.96
C ALA A 781 -6.10 36.35 -18.80
N PHE A 782 -6.33 37.18 -17.79
CA PHE A 782 -7.60 37.87 -17.57
C PHE A 782 -7.92 38.82 -18.72
N ILE A 783 -7.00 39.69 -19.11
CA ILE A 783 -7.17 40.63 -20.22
C ILE A 783 -7.43 39.88 -21.53
N ALA A 784 -6.69 38.80 -21.82
CA ALA A 784 -6.93 37.96 -22.99
C ALA A 784 -8.33 37.32 -22.95
N SER A 785 -8.79 36.83 -21.79
CA SER A 785 -10.12 36.24 -21.63
C SER A 785 -11.28 37.23 -21.73
N CYS A 786 -11.02 38.54 -21.56
CA CYS A 786 -12.00 39.61 -21.74
C CYS A 786 -12.03 40.17 -23.18
N LEU A 787 -10.98 39.96 -23.97
CA LEU A 787 -10.82 40.55 -25.32
C LEU A 787 -10.98 39.53 -26.46
N LEU A 788 -10.89 38.22 -26.18
CA LEU A 788 -11.00 37.15 -27.18
C LEU A 788 -12.31 36.37 -27.00
N PRO A 789 -13.00 35.99 -28.10
CA PRO A 789 -14.18 35.13 -28.00
C PRO A 789 -13.81 33.74 -27.47
N TYR A 790 -14.71 33.14 -26.68
CA TYR A 790 -14.43 31.92 -25.91
C TYR A 790 -14.03 30.72 -26.79
N ASP A 791 -14.58 30.59 -28.00
CA ASP A 791 -14.21 29.54 -28.96
C ASP A 791 -12.73 29.63 -29.37
N LEU A 792 -12.26 30.86 -29.67
CA LEU A 792 -10.88 31.11 -30.04
C LEU A 792 -9.93 30.90 -28.86
N LEU A 793 -10.35 31.30 -27.65
CA LEU A 793 -9.60 31.04 -26.42
C LEU A 793 -9.48 29.53 -26.15
N GLY A 794 -10.58 28.78 -26.32
CA GLY A 794 -10.61 27.33 -26.21
C GLY A 794 -9.70 26.63 -27.23
N PHE A 795 -9.73 27.08 -28.49
CA PHE A 795 -8.84 26.59 -29.54
C PHE A 795 -7.36 26.86 -29.22
N ILE A 796 -7.01 28.08 -28.80
CA ILE A 796 -5.64 28.44 -28.41
C ILE A 796 -5.15 27.58 -27.23
N ILE A 797 -6.01 27.35 -26.22
CA ILE A 797 -5.68 26.49 -25.07
C ILE A 797 -5.48 25.03 -25.51
N ALA A 798 -6.34 24.50 -26.39
CA ALA A 798 -6.24 23.13 -26.90
C ALA A 798 -4.96 22.92 -27.75
N VAL A 799 -4.66 23.85 -28.66
CA VAL A 799 -3.43 23.83 -29.48
C VAL A 799 -2.18 23.95 -28.59
N PHE A 800 -2.18 24.86 -27.61
CA PHE A 800 -1.07 24.99 -26.66
C PHE A 800 -0.89 23.72 -25.81
N ALA A 801 -1.97 23.09 -25.35
CA ALA A 801 -1.92 21.83 -24.61
C ALA A 801 -1.33 20.69 -25.47
N GLY A 802 -1.75 20.59 -26.74
CA GLY A 802 -1.20 19.64 -27.71
C GLY A 802 0.30 19.85 -27.95
N ILE A 803 0.72 21.07 -28.29
CA ILE A 803 2.14 21.44 -28.47
C ILE A 803 2.94 21.14 -27.19
N LYS A 804 2.40 21.48 -26.02
CA LYS A 804 3.07 21.23 -24.74
C LYS A 804 3.27 19.74 -24.48
N PHE A 805 2.24 18.92 -24.70
CA PHE A 805 2.27 17.49 -24.39
C PHE A 805 3.09 16.68 -25.40
N PHE A 806 2.90 16.92 -26.72
CA PHE A 806 3.55 16.12 -27.76
C PHE A 806 4.95 16.65 -28.14
N ILE A 807 5.18 17.96 -28.12
CA ILE A 807 6.45 18.56 -28.57
C ILE A 807 7.31 18.97 -27.38
N ILE A 808 6.82 19.87 -26.51
CA ILE A 808 7.66 20.44 -25.43
C ILE A 808 8.05 19.37 -24.40
N THR A 809 7.11 18.52 -23.96
CA THR A 809 7.42 17.42 -23.03
C THR A 809 8.33 16.36 -23.65
N PHE A 810 8.24 16.10 -24.97
CA PHE A 810 9.18 15.21 -25.66
C PHE A 810 10.60 15.80 -25.71
N ILE A 811 10.74 17.07 -26.06
CA ILE A 811 12.02 17.79 -26.08
C ILE A 811 12.63 17.86 -24.67
N PHE A 812 11.84 18.21 -23.65
CA PHE A 812 12.32 18.30 -22.26
C PHE A 812 12.63 16.92 -21.62
N LYS A 813 12.04 15.83 -22.12
CA LYS A 813 12.43 14.45 -21.76
C LYS A 813 13.73 14.04 -22.45
N SER A 814 13.96 14.49 -23.68
CA SER A 814 15.16 14.16 -24.48
C SER A 814 16.38 15.00 -24.09
N CYS A 815 16.18 16.27 -23.71
CA CYS A 815 17.25 17.21 -23.39
C CYS A 815 17.05 17.84 -21.99
N PRO A 816 17.41 17.14 -20.89
CA PRO A 816 17.16 17.63 -19.52
C PRO A 816 17.89 18.94 -19.19
N LYS A 817 19.08 19.19 -19.77
CA LYS A 817 19.81 20.48 -19.65
C LYS A 817 19.03 21.65 -20.26
N LEU A 818 18.19 21.40 -21.27
CA LEU A 818 17.33 22.42 -21.88
C LEU A 818 16.14 22.74 -20.97
N ARG A 819 15.54 21.70 -20.37
CA ARG A 819 14.45 21.84 -19.39
C ARG A 819 14.83 22.75 -18.22
N GLN A 820 16.03 22.56 -17.64
CA GLN A 820 16.53 23.40 -16.53
C GLN A 820 16.68 24.89 -16.89
N ARG A 821 16.76 25.25 -18.18
CA ARG A 821 16.88 26.66 -18.64
C ARG A 821 15.58 27.26 -19.16
N PHE A 822 14.65 26.46 -19.68
CA PHE A 822 13.48 26.94 -20.41
C PHE A 822 12.11 26.46 -19.90
N ASP A 823 12.04 25.53 -18.93
CA ASP A 823 10.78 25.09 -18.30
C ASP A 823 10.39 26.09 -17.20
N THR A 824 9.86 27.26 -17.59
CA THR A 824 9.58 28.38 -16.65
C THR A 824 8.75 27.97 -15.42
N PRO A 825 7.68 27.14 -15.52
CA PRO A 825 6.96 26.66 -14.35
C PRO A 825 7.82 25.78 -13.41
N TYR A 826 8.71 24.95 -13.96
CA TYR A 826 9.62 24.11 -13.18
C TYR A 826 10.68 24.96 -12.47
N ILE A 827 11.24 25.98 -13.13
CA ILE A 827 12.23 26.91 -12.55
C ILE A 827 11.61 27.73 -11.40
N ILE A 828 10.36 28.18 -11.55
CA ILE A 828 9.62 28.85 -10.46
C ILE A 828 9.42 27.88 -9.28
N TRP A 829 9.12 26.61 -9.54
CA TRP A 829 8.86 25.59 -8.53
C TRP A 829 10.10 25.14 -7.75
N THR A 830 11.25 25.02 -8.41
CA THR A 830 12.53 24.73 -7.75
C THR A 830 12.93 25.88 -6.83
N ASN A 831 12.80 27.12 -7.30
CA ASN A 831 13.39 28.30 -6.64
C ASN A 831 12.55 28.84 -5.47
N LEU A 832 11.28 28.44 -5.35
CA LEU A 832 10.40 28.77 -4.21
C LEU A 832 10.91 28.17 -2.88
N PRO A 833 11.09 28.95 -1.80
CA PRO A 833 11.62 28.46 -0.53
C PRO A 833 10.54 27.95 0.44
N THR A 834 10.95 26.98 1.24
CA THR A 834 10.20 26.36 2.34
C THR A 834 10.26 27.23 3.62
N ASP A 835 9.32 27.13 4.57
CA ASP A 835 9.30 28.02 5.77
C ASP A 835 10.61 27.96 6.58
N LEU A 836 11.30 26.80 6.57
CA LEU A 836 12.62 26.61 7.17
C LEU A 836 13.70 27.46 6.48
N GLN A 837 13.75 27.45 5.14
CA GLN A 837 14.74 28.18 4.34
C GLN A 837 14.52 29.69 4.36
N VAL A 838 13.26 30.15 4.46
CA VAL A 838 12.94 31.57 4.66
C VAL A 838 13.50 32.04 5.99
N LYS A 839 13.22 31.31 7.08
CA LYS A 839 13.69 31.63 8.43
C LYS A 839 15.22 31.63 8.58
N GLU A 840 15.90 30.78 7.81
CA GLU A 840 17.36 30.71 7.75
C GLU A 840 17.95 31.87 6.93
N ARG A 841 17.33 32.23 5.79
CA ARG A 841 17.71 33.44 5.04
C ARG A 841 17.45 34.72 5.83
N ASP A 842 16.39 34.79 6.63
CA ASP A 842 16.13 35.93 7.53
C ASP A 842 17.26 36.10 8.55
N SER A 843 17.76 35.02 9.17
CA SER A 843 18.86 35.11 10.14
C SER A 843 20.19 35.50 9.50
N ILE A 844 20.48 35.02 8.28
CA ILE A 844 21.65 35.42 7.49
C ILE A 844 21.55 36.89 7.06
N THR A 845 20.36 37.35 6.67
CA THR A 845 20.14 38.74 6.23
C THR A 845 20.20 39.72 7.39
N LEU A 846 19.77 39.31 8.58
CA LEU A 846 19.89 40.10 9.81
C LEU A 846 21.37 40.37 10.16
N ASN A 847 22.23 39.36 10.02
CA ASN A 847 23.68 39.49 10.20
C ASN A 847 24.36 40.38 9.14
N ARG A 848 23.72 40.64 7.98
CA ARG A 848 24.29 41.41 6.87
C ARG A 848 23.80 42.86 6.81
N ARG A 849 23.03 43.33 7.80
CA ARG A 849 22.62 44.74 7.97
C ARG A 849 23.32 45.42 9.15
N VAL A 850 24.65 45.41 9.10
CA VAL A 850 25.50 46.36 9.86
C VAL A 850 26.25 47.21 8.82
N PRO A 851 26.14 48.56 8.85
CA PRO A 851 26.86 49.41 7.89
C PRO A 851 28.38 49.33 8.08
N VAL A 852 29.11 49.26 6.97
CA VAL A 852 30.58 49.36 6.97
C VAL A 852 30.99 50.78 6.60
N GLY A 853 31.74 51.43 7.50
CA GLY A 853 32.53 52.63 7.19
C GLY A 853 32.12 53.90 7.94
N VAL A 854 32.91 54.27 8.95
CA VAL A 854 33.69 55.54 9.04
C VAL A 854 34.47 55.51 10.37
N SER A 855 35.67 56.08 10.37
CA SER A 855 36.63 56.07 11.48
C SER A 855 36.18 56.89 12.70
N ARG A 856 36.60 56.49 13.91
CA ARG A 856 37.50 57.27 14.79
C ARG A 856 37.70 56.66 16.19
N ASP A 857 38.96 56.70 16.63
CA ASP A 857 39.48 57.01 17.97
C ASP A 857 39.03 56.16 19.20
N GLU A 858 39.65 56.43 20.36
CA GLU A 858 39.90 55.47 21.44
C GLU A 858 38.83 55.34 22.55
N ASP A 859 39.00 54.26 23.34
CA ASP A 859 38.61 54.07 24.75
C ASP A 859 37.15 53.75 25.12
N GLY A 860 36.95 53.10 26.28
CA GLY A 860 35.66 52.97 26.97
C GLY A 860 34.86 51.66 26.80
N GLY A 861 35.15 50.65 27.63
CA GLY A 861 34.14 49.72 28.18
C GLY A 861 33.45 48.69 27.27
N ARG A 862 33.85 47.41 27.37
CA ARG A 862 33.06 46.28 26.83
C ARG A 862 31.85 45.96 27.72
N TYR A 863 30.64 46.19 27.22
CA TYR A 863 29.39 45.78 27.87
C TYR A 863 29.03 44.31 27.53
N TYR A 864 28.98 43.45 28.54
CA TYR A 864 28.61 42.04 28.38
C TYR A 864 27.09 41.86 28.47
N SER A 865 26.46 41.52 27.34
CA SER A 865 25.01 41.44 27.19
C SER A 865 24.53 39.99 27.02
N THR A 866 23.59 39.57 27.86
CA THR A 866 22.80 38.37 27.62
C THR A 866 21.72 38.67 26.56
N LYS A 867 20.98 37.66 26.09
CA LYS A 867 19.84 37.89 25.15
C LYS A 867 18.64 38.65 25.76
N ARG A 868 18.78 39.24 26.95
CA ARG A 868 17.71 39.86 27.74
C ARG A 868 18.08 41.15 28.49
N GLY A 869 19.36 41.52 28.57
CA GLY A 869 19.85 42.62 29.42
C GLY A 869 21.30 42.43 29.86
N ALA A 870 21.81 43.33 30.70
CA ALA A 870 23.16 43.19 31.25
C ALA A 870 23.24 42.00 32.23
N PHE A 871 24.40 41.34 32.30
CA PHE A 871 24.53 40.09 33.04
C PHE A 871 24.16 40.22 34.53
N HIS A 872 24.58 41.30 35.18
CA HIS A 872 24.29 41.57 36.61
C HIS A 872 22.78 41.77 36.88
N GLU A 873 22.04 42.41 35.97
CA GLU A 873 20.58 42.61 36.08
C GLU A 873 19.81 41.29 35.96
N VAL A 874 20.26 40.40 35.08
CA VAL A 874 19.56 39.13 34.77
C VAL A 874 19.70 38.09 35.89
N PHE A 875 20.70 38.25 36.75
CA PHE A 875 20.98 37.37 37.88
C PHE A 875 20.91 38.03 39.27
N ASN A 876 20.66 39.34 39.35
CA ASN A 876 20.73 40.15 40.58
C ASN A 876 22.10 40.01 41.29
N LEU A 877 23.19 40.23 40.56
CA LEU A 877 24.57 40.17 41.07
C LEU A 877 25.23 41.56 41.12
N PRO A 878 26.37 41.74 41.83
CA PRO A 878 27.19 42.94 41.75
C PRO A 878 27.76 43.16 40.33
N GLU A 879 27.98 44.41 39.92
CA GLU A 879 28.53 44.75 38.58
C GLU A 879 29.96 44.24 38.32
N SER A 880 30.68 43.88 39.38
CA SER A 880 32.00 43.22 39.33
C SER A 880 31.91 41.76 38.88
N GLU A 881 30.80 41.06 39.14
CA GLU A 881 30.63 39.65 38.74
C GLU A 881 30.35 39.53 37.25
N ARG A 882 31.23 38.81 36.55
CA ARG A 882 31.18 38.59 35.10
C ARG A 882 31.45 37.12 34.78
N PRO A 883 30.91 36.57 33.68
CA PRO A 883 31.29 35.24 33.21
C PRO A 883 32.79 35.12 33.02
N LEU A 884 33.37 33.99 33.40
CA LEU A 884 34.75 33.65 33.06
C LEU A 884 34.91 33.56 31.53
N THR A 885 36.11 33.84 31.03
CA THR A 885 36.41 33.84 29.57
C THR A 885 36.10 32.50 28.90
N THR A 886 36.29 31.39 29.62
CA THR A 886 35.92 30.02 29.20
C THR A 886 34.41 29.77 29.11
N CYS A 887 33.58 30.72 29.57
CA CYS A 887 32.13 30.59 29.69
C CYS A 887 31.35 31.80 29.15
N GLU A 888 31.98 32.72 28.39
CA GLU A 888 31.35 33.96 27.89
C GLU A 888 30.01 33.74 27.17
N ASN A 889 29.89 32.65 26.40
CA ASN A 889 28.67 32.30 25.67
C ASN A 889 27.70 31.37 26.42
N GLY A 890 28.14 30.82 27.56
CA GLY A 890 27.39 29.90 28.41
C GLY A 890 27.11 28.50 27.82
N TRP A 891 27.11 27.47 28.67
CA TRP A 891 26.83 26.10 28.25
C TRP A 891 25.34 25.78 28.29
N ARG A 892 24.75 25.46 27.14
CA ARG A 892 23.34 25.03 27.05
C ARG A 892 23.15 23.68 27.76
N CYS A 893 22.13 23.60 28.62
CA CYS A 893 21.87 22.41 29.43
C CYS A 893 20.39 22.26 29.81
N CYS A 894 20.03 21.07 30.29
CA CYS A 894 18.76 20.76 30.91
C CYS A 894 18.97 20.54 32.41
N LEU A 895 18.57 21.49 33.25
CA LEU A 895 18.56 21.35 34.70
C LEU A 895 17.41 20.43 35.12
N ILE A 896 17.74 19.33 35.80
CA ILE A 896 16.82 18.38 36.41
C ILE A 896 16.86 18.58 37.93
N ASN A 897 15.71 18.84 38.55
CA ASN A 897 15.57 19.00 40.00
C ASN A 897 14.61 17.92 40.54
N ARG A 898 15.17 16.96 41.29
CA ARG A 898 14.44 15.78 41.79
C ARG A 898 13.62 16.01 43.07
N ASP A 899 13.47 17.27 43.51
CA ASP A 899 12.73 17.68 44.71
C ASP A 899 11.45 18.48 44.40
N ARG A 900 11.01 18.52 43.13
CA ARG A 900 9.77 19.18 42.70
C ARG A 900 8.73 18.15 42.24
N LYS A 901 7.48 18.34 42.68
CA LYS A 901 6.37 17.39 42.47
C LYS A 901 5.66 17.50 41.11
N THR A 902 5.98 18.49 40.28
CA THR A 902 5.28 18.75 39.00
C THR A 902 6.24 18.64 37.81
N LEU A 903 5.80 17.97 36.73
CA LEU A 903 6.65 17.63 35.58
C LEU A 903 7.26 18.87 34.89
N ALA A 904 6.53 19.98 34.85
CA ALA A 904 6.98 21.26 34.28
C ALA A 904 7.99 22.04 35.17
N GLU A 905 8.17 21.63 36.43
CA GLU A 905 9.25 22.15 37.29
C GLU A 905 10.43 21.18 37.43
N TYR A 906 10.20 19.89 37.19
CA TYR A 906 11.18 18.81 37.31
C TYR A 906 12.35 18.92 36.31
N ILE A 907 12.10 19.39 35.08
CA ILE A 907 13.13 19.66 34.05
C ILE A 907 12.98 21.07 33.49
N ARG A 908 14.09 21.81 33.39
CA ARG A 908 14.14 23.16 32.79
C ARG A 908 15.30 23.28 31.81
N ASN A 909 15.01 23.75 30.59
CA ASN A 909 16.04 24.00 29.58
C ASN A 909 16.61 25.42 29.75
N GLY A 910 17.91 25.58 29.65
CA GLY A 910 18.57 26.86 29.94
C GLY A 910 20.02 26.94 29.49
N VAL A 911 20.70 27.95 30.01
CA VAL A 911 22.14 28.21 29.81
C VAL A 911 22.80 28.33 31.17
N LEU A 912 23.90 27.62 31.36
CA LEU A 912 24.73 27.63 32.56
C LEU A 912 25.97 28.50 32.30
N TYR A 913 26.20 29.47 33.18
CA TYR A 913 27.36 30.35 33.20
C TYR A 913 28.10 30.18 34.53
N ILE A 914 29.41 30.41 34.54
CA ILE A 914 30.21 30.50 35.78
C ILE A 914 30.95 31.84 35.82
N THR A 915 30.95 32.47 36.99
CA THR A 915 31.63 33.74 37.28
C THR A 915 32.78 33.51 38.27
N GLU A 916 33.35 34.57 38.84
CA GLU A 916 34.42 34.42 39.84
C GLU A 916 33.93 33.77 41.13
N ASN A 917 32.71 34.06 41.61
CA ASN A 917 32.19 33.47 42.87
C ASN A 917 30.89 32.66 42.73
N TYR A 918 30.23 32.67 41.56
CA TYR A 918 28.89 32.11 41.38
C TYR A 918 28.75 31.18 40.17
N LEU A 919 27.80 30.24 40.29
CA LEU A 919 27.28 29.41 39.21
C LEU A 919 25.84 29.84 38.89
N CYS A 920 25.59 30.26 37.65
CA CYS A 920 24.37 30.97 37.24
C CYS A 920 23.64 30.21 36.12
N PHE A 921 22.34 29.96 36.28
CA PHE A 921 21.51 29.25 35.30
C PHE A 921 20.32 30.11 34.83
N GLU A 922 20.32 30.47 33.55
CA GLU A 922 19.24 31.22 32.89
C GLU A 922 18.16 30.27 32.35
N SER A 923 16.90 30.51 32.71
CA SER A 923 15.78 29.66 32.27
C SER A 923 15.19 30.11 30.93
N SER A 924 15.11 29.19 29.95
CA SER A 924 14.56 29.50 28.61
C SER A 924 13.06 29.79 28.59
N SER A 925 12.30 29.42 29.64
CA SER A 925 10.83 29.46 29.63
C SER A 925 10.19 30.78 30.10
N SER A 926 10.98 31.78 30.48
CA SER A 926 10.52 33.12 30.88
C SER A 926 10.07 33.96 29.67
N ARG A 927 8.87 33.65 29.15
CA ARG A 927 8.13 34.49 28.19
C ARG A 927 7.31 35.62 28.85
N SER A 928 7.31 35.66 30.18
CA SER A 928 6.92 36.81 31.00
C SER A 928 8.17 37.26 31.78
N GLY A 929 8.34 38.58 31.95
CA GLY A 929 9.57 39.23 32.41
C GLY A 929 9.86 39.10 33.91
N SER A 930 9.85 37.89 34.46
CA SER A 930 10.17 37.63 35.87
C SER A 930 11.51 36.90 36.02
N SER A 931 12.50 37.57 36.61
CA SER A 931 13.82 37.01 36.94
C SER A 931 13.76 35.85 37.95
N LYS A 932 12.64 35.71 38.70
CA LYS A 932 12.37 34.66 39.71
C LYS A 932 12.43 33.20 39.20
N ARG A 933 12.76 32.97 37.92
CA ARG A 933 12.94 31.63 37.32
C ARG A 933 14.40 31.27 37.00
N ASN A 934 15.32 32.23 37.04
CA ASN A 934 16.76 31.97 36.99
C ASN A 934 17.23 31.39 38.33
N ARG A 935 18.42 30.80 38.34
CA ARG A 935 19.08 30.31 39.57
C ARG A 935 20.50 30.81 39.65
N VAL A 936 20.94 31.08 40.86
CA VAL A 936 22.31 31.46 41.20
C VAL A 936 22.69 30.66 42.44
N PHE A 937 23.90 30.11 42.45
CA PHE A 937 24.47 29.33 43.53
C PHE A 937 25.86 29.90 43.82
N LYS A 938 26.24 30.09 45.09
CA LYS A 938 27.64 30.41 45.40
C LYS A 938 28.49 29.17 45.17
N LEU A 939 29.69 29.34 44.63
CA LEU A 939 30.62 28.23 44.45
C LEU A 939 31.12 27.65 45.79
N LEU A 940 31.01 28.40 46.89
CA LEU A 940 31.24 27.93 48.27
C LEU A 940 30.12 27.03 48.82
N ASP A 941 28.87 27.13 48.32
CA ASP A 941 27.74 26.35 48.87
C ASP A 941 27.70 24.91 48.33
N ILE A 942 28.50 24.63 47.30
CA ILE A 942 28.66 23.34 46.63
C ILE A 942 29.49 22.42 47.51
N LYS A 943 29.01 21.18 47.73
CA LYS A 943 29.75 20.14 48.48
C LYS A 943 30.46 19.14 47.56
N GLU A 944 29.92 18.91 46.37
CA GLU A 944 30.39 17.85 45.48
C GLU A 944 29.96 18.13 44.03
N ILE A 945 30.85 17.81 43.08
CA ILE A 945 30.62 17.91 41.63
C ILE A 945 31.02 16.56 41.01
N GLN A 946 30.08 15.84 40.40
CA GLN A 946 30.31 14.52 39.77
C GLN A 946 29.83 14.46 38.30
N LYS A 947 30.46 13.60 37.51
CA LYS A 947 29.98 13.22 36.16
C LYS A 947 28.91 12.11 36.31
N HIS A 948 27.64 12.42 36.09
CA HIS A 948 26.48 11.58 36.43
C HIS A 948 25.75 11.05 35.19
N LYS A 949 25.31 9.78 35.22
CA LYS A 949 24.56 9.15 34.13
C LYS A 949 23.09 9.61 34.14
N VAL A 950 22.67 10.25 33.06
CA VAL A 950 21.33 10.83 32.91
C VAL A 950 20.40 9.83 32.19
N LEU A 951 19.09 9.91 32.47
CA LEU A 951 18.07 9.07 31.82
C LEU A 951 18.19 9.14 30.29
N SER A 952 18.13 7.97 29.64
CA SER A 952 18.30 7.74 28.20
C SER A 952 17.28 8.43 27.28
N VAL A 953 16.30 9.13 27.85
CA VAL A 953 15.25 9.87 27.13
C VAL A 953 15.70 11.29 26.74
N LEU A 954 16.78 11.81 27.32
CA LEU A 954 17.32 13.13 26.97
C LEU A 954 18.43 13.04 25.89
N PRO A 955 18.40 13.87 24.83
CA PRO A 955 19.37 13.80 23.75
C PRO A 955 20.76 14.27 24.21
N GLY A 956 21.76 13.40 24.04
CA GLY A 956 23.16 13.61 24.44
C GLY A 956 23.85 12.29 24.73
N SER A 957 25.11 12.31 25.18
CA SER A 957 25.94 11.11 25.43
C SER A 957 25.56 10.32 26.69
N GLY A 958 24.31 10.39 27.16
CA GLY A 958 23.83 9.75 28.39
C GLY A 958 24.49 10.23 29.70
N MET A 959 25.36 11.23 29.66
CA MET A 959 26.15 11.72 30.82
C MET A 959 26.02 13.24 30.95
N GLY A 960 25.93 13.72 32.19
CA GLY A 960 25.81 15.14 32.56
C GLY A 960 26.60 15.45 33.82
N ILE A 961 26.39 16.65 34.39
CA ILE A 961 27.06 17.10 35.62
C ILE A 961 26.05 17.07 36.76
N SER A 962 26.40 16.44 37.88
CA SER A 962 25.63 16.46 39.13
C SER A 962 26.34 17.33 40.15
N ILE A 963 25.60 18.25 40.78
CA ILE A 963 26.13 19.18 41.78
C ILE A 963 25.30 19.05 43.06
N ALA A 964 25.94 18.68 44.16
CA ALA A 964 25.34 18.67 45.49
C ALA A 964 25.56 20.03 46.16
N ILE A 965 24.49 20.65 46.67
CA ILE A 965 24.53 21.98 47.29
C ILE A 965 23.90 21.87 48.68
N SER A 966 24.50 22.57 49.66
CA SER A 966 24.10 22.53 51.08
C SER A 966 22.62 22.89 51.34
N SER A 967 21.95 23.55 50.39
CA SER A 967 20.55 23.99 50.47
C SER A 967 19.55 23.08 49.72
N THR A 968 19.98 21.92 49.22
CA THR A 968 19.15 20.98 48.44
C THR A 968 19.21 19.56 49.00
N LEU A 969 18.05 18.89 49.12
CA LEU A 969 17.96 17.51 49.64
C LEU A 969 18.49 16.46 48.66
N LYS A 970 18.42 16.73 47.35
CA LYS A 970 19.03 15.91 46.30
C LYS A 970 19.88 16.76 45.36
N PRO A 971 20.97 16.20 44.80
CA PRO A 971 21.84 16.95 43.90
C PRO A 971 21.10 17.35 42.61
N LEU A 972 21.47 18.52 42.10
CA LEU A 972 20.96 19.07 40.85
C LEU A 972 21.73 18.45 39.68
N VAL A 973 21.02 18.00 38.64
CA VAL A 973 21.66 17.33 37.48
C VAL A 973 21.47 18.16 36.22
N PHE A 974 22.57 18.60 35.63
CA PHE A 974 22.62 19.30 34.35
C PHE A 974 22.92 18.30 33.23
N GLY A 975 21.86 17.90 32.51
CA GLY A 975 21.94 16.97 31.38
C GLY A 975 21.97 17.66 30.01
N ALA A 976 22.11 16.86 28.95
CA ALA A 976 22.08 17.30 27.55
C ALA A 976 23.07 18.44 27.20
N MET A 977 24.27 18.40 27.81
CA MET A 977 25.36 19.35 27.57
C MET A 977 26.27 18.85 26.44
N ILE A 978 26.57 19.71 25.47
CA ILE A 978 27.49 19.39 24.36
C ILE A 978 28.94 19.44 24.86
N HIS A 979 29.33 20.57 25.45
CA HIS A 979 30.67 20.83 26.00
C HIS A 979 30.79 20.36 27.46
N ARG A 980 30.37 19.12 27.75
CA ARG A 980 30.18 18.65 29.14
C ARG A 980 31.48 18.56 29.94
N ASP A 981 32.58 18.12 29.33
CA ASP A 981 33.84 17.92 30.06
C ASP A 981 34.59 19.23 30.27
N GLU A 982 34.62 20.10 29.27
CA GLU A 982 35.07 21.51 29.37
C GLU A 982 34.30 22.27 30.47
N ALA A 983 32.97 22.14 30.51
CA ALA A 983 32.13 22.74 31.55
C ALA A 983 32.40 22.13 32.94
N PHE A 984 32.61 20.82 33.03
CA PHE A 984 32.94 20.16 34.29
C PHE A 984 34.28 20.66 34.83
N GLU A 985 35.33 20.68 34.00
CA GLU A 985 36.67 21.10 34.39
C GLU A 985 36.72 22.57 34.76
N ALA A 986 36.04 23.45 34.02
CA ALA A 986 35.93 24.87 34.38
C ALA A 986 35.23 25.08 35.73
N ILE A 987 34.12 24.36 36.01
CA ILE A 987 33.39 24.48 37.28
C ILE A 987 34.21 23.90 38.44
N SER A 988 34.82 22.72 38.27
CA SER A 988 35.66 22.10 39.31
C SER A 988 36.93 22.91 39.59
N ASN A 989 37.62 23.42 38.58
CA ASN A 989 38.84 24.21 38.77
C ASN A 989 38.54 25.52 39.52
N GLN A 990 37.47 26.23 39.17
CA GLN A 990 37.08 27.47 39.86
C GLN A 990 36.57 27.19 41.28
N HIS A 991 35.78 26.12 41.49
CA HIS A 991 35.35 25.70 42.83
C HIS A 991 36.54 25.37 43.75
N ASN A 992 37.51 24.59 43.25
CA ASN A 992 38.73 24.24 43.99
C ASN A 992 39.59 25.48 44.30
N LYS A 993 39.70 26.43 43.35
CA LYS A 993 40.41 27.70 43.54
C LYS A 993 39.80 28.54 44.65
N ILE A 994 38.47 28.59 44.74
CA ILE A 994 37.75 29.34 45.78
C ILE A 994 37.85 28.64 47.14
N LEU A 995 37.78 27.30 47.18
CA LEU A 995 38.02 26.52 48.39
C LEU A 995 39.41 26.78 48.97
N ALA A 996 40.45 26.77 48.14
CA ALA A 996 41.82 27.06 48.56
C ALA A 996 41.97 28.48 49.14
N VAL A 997 41.42 29.49 48.46
CA VAL A 997 41.41 30.88 48.96
C VAL A 997 40.64 31.00 50.28
N ALA A 998 39.50 30.31 50.41
CA ALA A 998 38.71 30.33 51.64
C ALA A 998 39.47 29.71 52.83
N THR A 999 40.26 28.64 52.61
CA THR A 999 41.11 28.04 53.65
C THR A 999 42.31 28.92 54.03
N ASP A 1000 42.89 29.67 53.09
CA ASP A 1000 43.97 30.63 53.41
C ASP A 1000 43.46 31.86 54.18
N THR A 1001 42.20 32.26 53.99
CA THR A 1001 41.61 33.45 54.64
C THR A 1001 41.08 33.23 56.06
N ASN A 1002 41.15 32.01 56.63
CA ASN A 1002 40.50 31.71 57.91
C ASN A 1002 41.33 30.85 58.90
N PRO A 1003 42.54 31.30 59.30
CA PRO A 1003 43.12 30.86 60.56
C PRO A 1003 42.31 31.40 61.75
N GLU A 1004 42.19 30.61 62.83
CA GLU A 1004 41.38 30.89 64.03
C GLU A 1004 39.84 30.87 63.76
N THR A 1005 38.99 30.36 64.65
CA THR A 1005 39.18 29.87 66.04
C THR A 1005 38.84 28.38 66.22
N GLU A 1006 39.26 27.84 67.36
CA GLU A 1006 38.71 26.61 67.97
C GLU A 1006 37.24 26.76 68.41
#